data_AF-A0A7S4KX97-F1
#
_entry.id   AF-A0A7S4KX97-F1
#
_cell.length_a   1.000
_cell.length_b   1.000
_cell.length_c   1.000
_cell.angle_alpha   90.00
_cell.angle_beta   90.00
_cell.angle_gamma   90.00
#
_symmetry.space_group_name_H-M   'P 1'
#
loop_
_entity.id
_entity.type
_entity.pdbx_description
1 polymer ?
#
loop_
_entity_poly.entity_id
_entity_poly.type
_entity_poly.pdbx_seq_one_letter_code
_entity_poly.pdbx_strand_id
1 'polypeptide(L)'
;MAAVIAYISDDLAVSSVEEGEQRMQEISKYLLVDGEKVLLAFRGRGGNGRDYTYFTSRRILVQDVKGLTGKRINWRSIPYDSIWAYEIQTAGSIDCDTELTLYIGGLGSIEFSFMKSTVDLFQIAQFMNLKLLRNRDIAPERDSALPGEKGSGKFTNFLNWMLNDHSEVCAKNVQEQLTNNPSLLVPGEHVEMAFKCGRDSLVCTNSRLMYIDVKGITGKKISYLSLPWEQVRAFSVETASTHFWSRDGEATIWTRVPELKKLHFDLYKGNCDFFHLQKIFCSHILGTGSVEAYGGPSAAPANPSSSSTAGNWLAWLGDDHQVIDHNMVNEQFHTEFPVLAATEVAEMAFQGRRDMLIFTTKRMLVVDRKGWSGKKTNYLSFPWHTIQAFAVRSAGSLDNDSEVCFWTDIMHDPPPPSTEDNPNPPPEPGMSYFEQNLRASKVNLAGVQAYLAYRCLSNDPFVTPDVVVDPAYLQKAANSTSTISKVYDFLGDNARSVDPAQVTNDLQERGMLVPGESVVGAYKSGRDTLCLTTRRILINDVQGLSGKRVEVRTIPYSSVRSFEIQTAGAFDRDCEMVFQINNPWTLRAVQQDLRKSMVDVFYIQGLIAAQVLRRRNEPELVDSAYPPPGHKPDSDFKAFLKWLGNNAVEVSQEECNEKFHTNPPVLLKDEIVELAFKVGRDLILYTSRRCLRVNVRGFTGKSIAYTSVPNRVFTAYEVQSAGSIDNDCETKMWVDLPRYGHPAPRIHLSQDISKKKGDIYQIQHHYTTKLT
;
A
#
# COMPACT_ATOMS: atom_id res chain seq x y z
N MET A 1 7.72 -9.89 18.64
CA MET A 1 6.88 -9.01 19.48
C MET A 1 6.92 -7.61 18.88
N ALA A 2 5.77 -7.17 18.40
CA ALA A 2 5.51 -5.81 17.96
C ALA A 2 5.41 -4.88 19.17
N ALA A 3 5.94 -3.66 19.10
CA ALA A 3 5.77 -2.67 20.15
C ALA A 3 4.38 -2.03 19.99
N VAL A 4 3.41 -2.51 20.79
CA VAL A 4 2.02 -2.03 20.80
C VAL A 4 2.00 -0.50 20.93
N ILE A 5 1.46 0.19 19.94
CA ILE A 5 1.44 1.66 19.89
C ILE A 5 0.42 2.24 20.87
N ALA A 6 -0.70 1.54 21.10
CA ALA A 6 -1.73 1.98 22.04
C ALA A 6 -2.56 0.82 22.60
N TYR A 7 -2.65 0.73 23.93
CA TYR A 7 -3.68 -0.02 24.63
C TYR A 7 -4.99 0.77 24.57
N ILE A 8 -6.04 0.18 23.99
CA ILE A 8 -7.32 0.86 23.81
C ILE A 8 -8.33 0.50 24.90
N SER A 9 -8.37 -0.77 25.31
CA SER A 9 -9.33 -1.23 26.31
C SER A 9 -8.76 -2.38 27.11
N ASP A 10 -8.99 -2.31 28.41
CA ASP A 10 -8.54 -3.30 29.38
C ASP A 10 -9.75 -3.93 30.09
N ASP A 11 -9.61 -5.19 30.46
CA ASP A 11 -10.63 -5.95 31.17
C ASP A 11 -12.02 -5.93 30.50
N LEU A 12 -12.08 -6.10 29.18
CA LEU A 12 -13.36 -6.11 28.47
C LEU A 12 -14.18 -7.36 28.84
N ALA A 13 -15.39 -7.11 29.33
CA ALA A 13 -16.40 -8.14 29.60
C ALA A 13 -17.61 -7.98 28.68
N VAL A 14 -18.29 -9.09 28.36
CA VAL A 14 -19.51 -9.07 27.53
C VAL A 14 -20.56 -8.13 28.12
N SER A 15 -21.22 -7.36 27.25
CA SER A 15 -22.30 -6.41 27.55
C SER A 15 -23.51 -6.71 26.67
N SER A 16 -24.71 -6.25 27.06
CA SER A 16 -25.90 -6.35 26.19
C SER A 16 -25.73 -5.51 24.93
N VAL A 17 -26.12 -6.11 23.80
CA VAL A 17 -26.14 -5.47 22.48
C VAL A 17 -27.26 -4.43 22.43
N GLU A 18 -28.45 -4.79 22.91
CA GLU A 18 -29.65 -3.94 22.92
C GLU A 18 -29.45 -2.68 23.77
N GLU A 19 -28.90 -2.83 24.99
CA GLU A 19 -28.55 -1.69 25.85
C GLU A 19 -27.49 -0.80 25.20
N GLY A 20 -26.53 -1.39 24.49
CA GLY A 20 -25.51 -0.68 23.74
C GLY A 20 -26.07 0.17 22.59
N GLU A 21 -26.97 -0.42 21.78
CA GLU A 21 -27.65 0.29 20.70
C GLU A 21 -28.52 1.43 21.22
N GLN A 22 -29.33 1.18 22.26
CA GLN A 22 -30.16 2.21 22.88
C GLN A 22 -29.30 3.39 23.37
N ARG A 23 -28.20 3.10 24.07
CA ARG A 23 -27.25 4.12 24.54
C ARG A 23 -26.65 4.94 23.39
N MET A 24 -26.28 4.30 22.29
CA MET A 24 -25.76 5.02 21.12
C MET A 24 -26.83 5.93 20.50
N GLN A 25 -28.07 5.46 20.37
CA GLN A 25 -29.19 6.27 19.86
C GLN A 25 -29.49 7.46 20.77
N GLU A 26 -29.41 7.29 22.10
CA GLU A 26 -29.56 8.38 23.08
C GLU A 26 -28.47 9.45 22.97
N ILE A 27 -27.24 9.05 22.61
CA ILE A 27 -26.11 9.99 22.43
C ILE A 27 -26.25 10.74 21.10
N SER A 28 -26.45 10.01 20.00
CA SER A 28 -26.69 10.61 18.68
C SER A 28 -27.19 9.59 17.68
N LYS A 29 -28.21 9.98 16.90
CA LYS A 29 -28.72 9.20 15.75
C LYS A 29 -27.68 8.96 14.64
N TYR A 30 -26.57 9.67 14.66
CA TYR A 30 -25.51 9.60 13.65
C TYR A 30 -24.38 8.62 14.00
N LEU A 31 -24.39 8.04 15.21
CA LEU A 31 -23.36 7.08 15.63
C LEU A 31 -23.42 5.78 14.84
N LEU A 32 -24.61 5.27 14.55
CA LEU A 32 -24.84 4.13 13.66
C LEU A 32 -25.42 4.65 12.34
N VAL A 33 -24.89 4.20 11.19
CA VAL A 33 -25.48 4.53 9.88
C VAL A 33 -26.67 3.63 9.56
N ASP A 34 -27.46 4.00 8.54
CA ASP A 34 -28.62 3.22 8.12
C ASP A 34 -28.26 1.75 7.83
N GLY A 35 -28.95 0.84 8.52
CA GLY A 35 -28.74 -0.61 8.44
C GLY A 35 -27.50 -1.15 9.18
N GLU A 36 -26.68 -0.31 9.82
CA GLU A 36 -25.60 -0.77 10.70
C GLU A 36 -26.21 -1.34 11.98
N LYS A 37 -25.81 -2.57 12.36
CA LYS A 37 -26.27 -3.27 13.57
C LYS A 37 -25.10 -3.57 14.47
N VAL A 38 -25.29 -3.50 15.78
CA VAL A 38 -24.31 -4.00 16.75
C VAL A 38 -24.42 -5.52 16.82
N LEU A 39 -23.28 -6.20 16.68
CA LEU A 39 -23.20 -7.66 16.69
C LEU A 39 -22.59 -8.18 18.00
N LEU A 40 -21.60 -7.47 18.55
CA LEU A 40 -21.03 -7.73 19.86
C LEU A 40 -20.82 -6.41 20.61
N ALA A 41 -21.03 -6.44 21.92
CA ALA A 41 -20.78 -5.31 22.80
C ALA A 41 -19.95 -5.75 24.00
N PHE A 42 -18.94 -4.94 24.33
CA PHE A 42 -18.07 -5.17 25.46
C PHE A 42 -17.97 -3.91 26.30
N ARG A 43 -17.88 -4.10 27.63
CA ARG A 43 -17.72 -3.02 28.61
C ARG A 43 -16.41 -3.21 29.35
N GLY A 44 -15.59 -2.16 29.38
CA GLY A 44 -14.37 -2.15 30.19
C GLY A 44 -14.71 -2.19 31.68
N ARG A 45 -13.96 -2.95 32.47
CA ARG A 45 -14.12 -3.00 33.94
C ARG A 45 -13.09 -2.15 34.68
N GLY A 46 -12.00 -1.75 34.03
CA GLY A 46 -11.09 -0.70 34.51
C GLY A 46 -11.71 0.70 34.49
N GLY A 47 -11.13 1.66 35.23
CA GLY A 47 -11.44 3.10 35.07
C GLY A 47 -12.92 3.50 35.15
N ASN A 48 -13.59 3.29 36.29
CA ASN A 48 -15.04 3.53 36.51
C ASN A 48 -15.99 2.69 35.62
N GLY A 49 -15.46 1.81 34.76
CA GLY A 49 -16.24 0.93 33.88
C GLY A 49 -17.19 1.67 32.94
N ARG A 50 -16.74 2.80 32.38
CA ARG A 50 -17.56 3.70 31.53
C ARG A 50 -17.30 3.53 30.04
N ASP A 51 -16.26 2.79 29.69
CA ASP A 51 -15.79 2.61 28.32
C ASP A 51 -16.43 1.36 27.70
N TYR A 52 -16.74 1.47 26.41
CA TYR A 52 -17.42 0.41 25.66
C TYR A 52 -16.74 0.19 24.32
N THR A 53 -16.76 -1.06 23.86
CA THR A 53 -16.30 -1.43 22.53
C THR A 53 -17.40 -2.21 21.84
N TYR A 54 -17.82 -1.74 20.68
CA TYR A 54 -18.89 -2.33 19.89
C TYR A 54 -18.30 -2.88 18.58
N PHE A 55 -18.61 -4.13 18.26
CA PHE A 55 -18.33 -4.72 16.96
C PHE A 55 -19.65 -4.70 16.20
N THR A 56 -19.73 -3.89 15.15
CA THR A 56 -20.95 -3.71 14.36
C THR A 56 -20.91 -4.57 13.10
N SER A 57 -21.93 -4.49 12.25
CA SER A 57 -21.89 -5.12 10.94
C SER A 57 -20.82 -4.51 10.02
N ARG A 58 -20.37 -3.29 10.31
CA ARG A 58 -19.51 -2.46 9.45
C ARG A 58 -18.10 -2.17 9.99
N ARG A 59 -17.93 -2.11 11.32
CA ARG A 59 -16.68 -1.64 11.97
C ARG A 59 -16.59 -2.03 13.44
N ILE A 60 -15.45 -1.75 14.04
CA ILE A 60 -15.27 -1.70 15.49
C ILE A 60 -15.37 -0.23 15.92
N LEU A 61 -16.27 0.06 16.87
CA LEU A 61 -16.51 1.39 17.41
C LEU A 61 -16.17 1.40 18.91
N VAL A 62 -15.17 2.18 19.29
CA VAL A 62 -14.70 2.29 20.68
C VAL A 62 -15.18 3.61 21.28
N GLN A 63 -15.91 3.51 22.38
CA GLN A 63 -16.33 4.60 23.23
C GLN A 63 -15.41 4.72 24.44
N ASP A 64 -14.70 5.84 24.54
CA ASP A 64 -13.75 6.12 25.61
C ASP A 64 -14.17 7.40 26.34
N VAL A 65 -14.63 7.25 27.59
CA VAL A 65 -15.23 8.32 28.39
C VAL A 65 -14.15 9.03 29.20
N LYS A 66 -13.78 10.24 28.75
CA LYS A 66 -12.71 11.04 29.32
C LYS A 66 -13.14 11.92 30.50
N GLY A 67 -12.18 12.15 31.40
CA GLY A 67 -12.27 13.08 32.52
C GLY A 67 -13.21 12.62 33.66
N LEU A 68 -13.25 13.42 34.73
CA LEU A 68 -14.01 13.10 35.94
C LEU A 68 -15.54 13.15 35.70
N THR A 69 -16.02 14.13 34.95
CA THR A 69 -17.46 14.34 34.70
C THR A 69 -18.07 13.39 33.66
N GLY A 70 -17.24 12.75 32.83
CA GLY A 70 -17.69 11.87 31.75
C GLY A 70 -18.40 12.56 30.58
N LYS A 71 -18.40 13.89 30.52
CA LYS A 71 -19.03 14.67 29.43
C LYS A 71 -18.22 14.69 28.13
N ARG A 72 -16.92 14.41 28.20
CA ARG A 72 -16.03 14.28 27.04
C ARG A 72 -15.99 12.80 26.66
N ILE A 73 -16.50 12.48 25.49
CA ILE A 73 -16.54 11.11 24.97
C ILE A 73 -15.73 11.11 23.69
N ASN A 74 -14.77 10.20 23.63
CA ASN A 74 -13.97 9.94 22.47
C ASN A 74 -14.50 8.70 21.75
N TRP A 75 -14.91 8.86 20.49
CA TRP A 75 -15.39 7.78 19.65
C TRP A 75 -14.34 7.47 18.59
N ARG A 76 -13.78 6.27 18.62
CA ARG A 76 -12.85 5.78 17.60
C ARG A 76 -13.51 4.73 16.74
N SER A 77 -13.53 4.95 15.42
CA SER A 77 -14.14 4.08 14.43
C SER A 77 -13.07 3.41 13.58
N ILE A 78 -13.10 2.07 13.55
CA ILE A 78 -12.16 1.20 12.84
C ILE A 78 -12.96 0.31 11.87
N PRO A 79 -13.13 0.73 10.60
CA PRO A 79 -13.69 -0.08 9.53
C PRO A 79 -13.01 -1.45 9.40
N TYR A 80 -13.75 -2.51 9.11
CA TYR A 80 -13.15 -3.84 8.93
C TYR A 80 -12.16 -3.88 7.74
N ASP A 81 -12.47 -3.20 6.64
CA ASP A 81 -11.59 -3.11 5.46
C ASP A 81 -10.24 -2.40 5.74
N SER A 82 -10.11 -1.71 6.88
CA SER A 82 -8.85 -1.07 7.30
C SER A 82 -7.91 -1.98 8.08
N ILE A 83 -8.41 -3.11 8.58
CA ILE A 83 -7.64 -4.07 9.37
C ILE A 83 -6.94 -5.01 8.40
N TRP A 84 -5.61 -4.95 8.38
CA TRP A 84 -4.80 -5.72 7.45
C TRP A 84 -4.50 -7.12 7.97
N ALA A 85 -4.25 -7.25 9.28
CA ALA A 85 -4.05 -8.53 9.93
C ALA A 85 -4.59 -8.45 11.37
N TYR A 86 -4.75 -9.61 12.01
CA TYR A 86 -5.02 -9.65 13.43
C TYR A 86 -4.32 -10.84 14.09
N GLU A 87 -4.05 -10.73 15.38
CA GLU A 87 -3.49 -11.78 16.21
C GLU A 87 -4.41 -11.97 17.41
N ILE A 88 -4.76 -13.23 17.73
CA ILE A 88 -5.35 -13.56 19.02
C ILE A 88 -4.32 -14.28 19.88
N GLN A 89 -4.35 -14.02 21.19
CA GLN A 89 -3.41 -14.63 22.13
C GLN A 89 -4.14 -15.22 23.33
N THR A 90 -3.87 -16.50 23.61
CA THR A 90 -4.46 -17.20 24.76
C THR A 90 -3.83 -16.75 26.07
N ALA A 91 -4.63 -16.77 27.14
CA ALA A 91 -4.16 -16.50 28.49
C ALA A 91 -3.03 -17.45 28.92
N GLY A 92 -2.09 -16.91 29.70
CA GLY A 92 -0.98 -17.66 30.27
C GLY A 92 -1.36 -18.51 31.50
N SER A 93 -0.34 -18.97 32.23
CA SER A 93 -0.57 -19.68 33.51
C SER A 93 -0.88 -18.75 34.69
N ILE A 94 -0.48 -17.48 34.59
CA ILE A 94 -0.57 -16.48 35.67
C ILE A 94 -1.48 -15.33 35.22
N ASP A 95 -1.24 -14.86 33.99
CA ASP A 95 -2.08 -13.89 33.31
C ASP A 95 -3.40 -14.53 32.86
N CYS A 96 -4.52 -13.94 33.27
CA CYS A 96 -5.85 -14.50 33.07
C CYS A 96 -6.53 -13.99 31.79
N ASP A 97 -5.97 -12.97 31.15
CA ASP A 97 -6.64 -12.29 30.05
C ASP A 97 -6.24 -12.87 28.69
N THR A 98 -7.17 -12.76 27.75
CA THR A 98 -6.94 -13.10 26.35
C THR A 98 -6.92 -11.83 25.53
N GLU A 99 -6.04 -11.75 24.55
CA GLU A 99 -5.79 -10.51 23.83
C GLU A 99 -6.19 -10.65 22.35
N LEU A 100 -6.74 -9.58 21.78
CA LEU A 100 -6.90 -9.39 20.33
C LEU A 100 -6.07 -8.19 19.92
N THR A 101 -5.09 -8.40 19.07
CA THR A 101 -4.30 -7.34 18.45
C THR A 101 -4.77 -7.16 17.00
N LEU A 102 -5.18 -5.95 16.65
CA LEU A 102 -5.53 -5.56 15.28
C LEU A 102 -4.38 -4.76 14.68
N TYR A 103 -3.98 -5.08 13.46
CA TYR A 103 -2.99 -4.32 12.72
C TYR A 103 -3.70 -3.51 11.63
N ILE A 104 -3.76 -2.19 11.81
CA ILE A 104 -4.60 -1.30 11.02
C ILE A 104 -3.72 -0.37 10.18
N GLY A 105 -3.96 -0.33 8.87
CA GLY A 105 -3.25 0.57 7.97
C GLY A 105 -3.32 2.02 8.45
N GLY A 106 -2.22 2.77 8.40
CA GLY A 106 -2.22 4.16 8.86
C GLY A 106 -2.24 4.40 10.39
N LEU A 107 -2.96 3.57 11.15
CA LEU A 107 -3.15 3.72 12.59
C LEU A 107 -2.09 2.99 13.42
N GLY A 108 -1.60 1.83 12.96
CA GLY A 108 -0.66 0.99 13.70
C GLY A 108 -1.33 -0.25 14.29
N SER A 109 -0.74 -0.85 15.32
CA SER A 109 -1.40 -1.91 16.09
C SER A 109 -2.26 -1.35 17.23
N ILE A 110 -3.37 -2.03 17.50
CA ILE A 110 -4.30 -1.77 18.59
C ILE A 110 -4.54 -3.08 19.31
N GLU A 111 -4.48 -3.06 20.64
CA GLU A 111 -4.77 -4.24 21.46
C GLU A 111 -6.03 -4.06 22.31
N PHE A 112 -6.82 -5.13 22.36
CA PHE A 112 -7.95 -5.31 23.25
C PHE A 112 -7.66 -6.48 24.19
N SER A 113 -7.71 -6.22 25.50
CA SER A 113 -7.66 -7.26 26.53
C SER A 113 -9.08 -7.66 26.94
N PHE A 114 -9.35 -8.96 27.00
CA PHE A 114 -10.64 -9.52 27.36
C PHE A 114 -10.52 -10.45 28.57
N MET A 115 -11.51 -10.35 29.46
CA MET A 115 -11.64 -11.26 30.58
C MET A 115 -12.04 -12.67 30.11
N LYS A 116 -11.10 -13.62 30.19
CA LYS A 116 -11.30 -15.02 29.80
C LYS A 116 -12.52 -15.69 30.43
N SER A 117 -12.95 -15.23 31.61
CA SER A 117 -14.12 -15.77 32.31
C SER A 117 -15.44 -15.46 31.58
N THR A 118 -15.48 -14.43 30.74
CA THR A 118 -16.70 -13.96 30.07
C THR A 118 -16.63 -14.02 28.55
N VAL A 119 -15.43 -14.05 27.96
CA VAL A 119 -15.22 -13.95 26.51
C VAL A 119 -14.57 -15.23 25.97
N ASP A 120 -15.14 -15.76 24.88
CA ASP A 120 -14.53 -16.82 24.08
C ASP A 120 -13.67 -16.21 22.97
N LEU A 121 -12.35 -16.32 23.12
CA LEU A 121 -11.38 -15.78 22.16
C LEU A 121 -11.52 -16.38 20.76
N PHE A 122 -11.89 -17.65 20.64
CA PHE A 122 -12.00 -18.31 19.33
C PHE A 122 -13.27 -17.92 18.60
N GLN A 123 -14.34 -17.56 19.32
CA GLN A 123 -15.52 -16.91 18.73
C GLN A 123 -15.17 -15.53 18.16
N ILE A 124 -14.37 -14.74 18.90
CA ILE A 124 -13.85 -13.47 18.36
C ILE A 124 -13.02 -13.72 17.09
N ALA A 125 -12.13 -14.70 17.10
CA ALA A 125 -11.34 -15.03 15.91
C ALA A 125 -12.23 -15.45 14.72
N GLN A 126 -13.26 -16.26 14.93
CA GLN A 126 -14.19 -16.65 13.87
C GLN A 126 -14.96 -15.44 13.33
N PHE A 127 -15.42 -14.54 14.20
CA PHE A 127 -16.03 -13.28 13.80
C PHE A 127 -15.07 -12.44 12.95
N MET A 128 -13.83 -12.26 13.38
CA MET A 128 -12.83 -11.51 12.63
C MET A 128 -12.54 -12.17 11.27
N ASN A 129 -12.50 -13.50 11.20
CA ASN A 129 -12.30 -14.19 9.93
C ASN A 129 -13.43 -13.94 8.94
N LEU A 130 -14.69 -13.98 9.40
CA LEU A 130 -15.84 -13.67 8.55
C LEU A 130 -15.84 -12.21 8.07
N LYS A 131 -15.32 -11.28 8.87
CA LYS A 131 -15.23 -9.86 8.49
C LYS A 131 -14.05 -9.55 7.58
N LEU A 132 -12.91 -10.22 7.76
CA LEU A 132 -11.64 -9.85 7.12
C LEU A 132 -11.26 -10.74 5.94
N LEU A 133 -11.63 -12.03 5.95
CA LEU A 133 -11.26 -12.94 4.88
C LEU A 133 -12.30 -12.87 3.76
N ARG A 134 -11.87 -12.33 2.62
CA ARG A 134 -12.66 -12.34 1.40
C ARG A 134 -12.50 -13.70 0.74
N ASN A 135 -13.42 -14.63 0.99
CA ASN A 135 -13.44 -15.84 0.19
C ASN A 135 -13.96 -15.48 -1.22
N ARG A 136 -13.08 -15.54 -2.24
CA ARG A 136 -13.44 -15.18 -3.62
C ARG A 136 -14.53 -16.09 -4.21
N ASP A 137 -14.77 -17.25 -3.58
CA ASP A 137 -15.66 -18.29 -4.09
C ASP A 137 -16.96 -18.47 -3.29
N ILE A 138 -17.25 -17.62 -2.29
CA ILE A 138 -18.46 -17.74 -1.45
C ILE A 138 -19.19 -16.40 -1.33
N ALA A 139 -20.52 -16.45 -1.46
CA ALA A 139 -21.39 -15.29 -1.26
C ALA A 139 -21.21 -14.70 0.16
N PRO A 140 -21.21 -13.38 0.31
CA PRO A 140 -20.95 -12.73 1.59
C PRO A 140 -22.16 -12.89 2.54
N GLU A 141 -22.21 -13.92 3.37
CA GLU A 141 -23.02 -13.87 4.60
C GLU A 141 -22.28 -13.02 5.65
N ARG A 142 -22.40 -11.69 5.52
CA ARG A 142 -21.72 -10.71 6.40
C ARG A 142 -22.47 -10.39 7.69
N ASP A 143 -23.71 -10.89 7.84
CA ASP A 143 -24.67 -10.45 8.86
C ASP A 143 -25.04 -11.53 9.88
N SER A 144 -24.44 -12.73 9.83
CA SER A 144 -24.75 -13.78 10.79
C SER A 144 -24.11 -13.50 12.16
N ALA A 145 -24.92 -13.57 13.22
CA ALA A 145 -24.42 -13.65 14.60
C ALA A 145 -23.52 -14.88 14.80
N LEU A 146 -22.68 -14.85 15.84
CA LEU A 146 -21.86 -15.99 16.24
C LEU A 146 -22.70 -17.28 16.32
N PRO A 147 -22.21 -18.44 15.83
CA PRO A 147 -22.84 -19.72 16.11
C PRO A 147 -23.00 -19.91 17.62
N GLY A 148 -24.22 -20.22 18.05
CA GLY A 148 -24.53 -20.49 19.44
C GLY A 148 -23.91 -21.80 19.95
N GLU A 149 -23.55 -21.76 21.23
CA GLU A 149 -23.18 -22.85 22.15
C GLU A 149 -21.74 -23.42 22.15
N LYS A 150 -21.27 -23.59 23.39
CA LYS A 150 -19.98 -24.13 23.81
C LYS A 150 -19.79 -25.57 23.30
N GLY A 151 -19.01 -25.72 22.24
CA GLY A 151 -18.36 -26.99 21.94
C GLY A 151 -17.32 -27.32 23.01
N SER A 152 -17.66 -28.20 23.95
CA SER A 152 -16.75 -28.75 24.98
C SER A 152 -15.72 -29.74 24.42
N GLY A 153 -15.21 -29.50 23.20
CA GLY A 153 -14.15 -30.30 22.61
C GLY A 153 -12.85 -30.04 23.35
N LYS A 154 -12.12 -31.08 23.76
CA LYS A 154 -10.86 -30.90 24.49
C LYS A 154 -9.77 -30.36 23.55
N PHE A 155 -9.46 -29.07 23.66
CA PHE A 155 -8.31 -28.35 23.08
C PHE A 155 -6.96 -29.07 23.32
N THR A 156 -6.92 -30.00 24.27
CA THR A 156 -5.75 -30.82 24.65
C THR A 156 -5.15 -31.64 23.50
N ASN A 157 -5.96 -32.11 22.54
CA ASN A 157 -5.43 -32.95 21.44
C ASN A 157 -4.64 -32.14 20.41
N PHE A 158 -5.11 -30.92 20.09
CA PHE A 158 -4.40 -29.98 19.22
C PHE A 158 -3.11 -29.48 19.87
N LEU A 159 -3.16 -29.13 21.15
CA LEU A 159 -1.97 -28.75 21.94
C LEU A 159 -0.91 -29.86 21.97
N ASN A 160 -1.30 -31.09 22.26
CA ASN A 160 -0.37 -32.22 22.30
C ASN A 160 0.29 -32.44 20.93
N TRP A 161 -0.45 -32.23 19.85
CA TRP A 161 0.10 -32.26 18.49
C TRP A 161 1.09 -31.12 18.22
N MET A 162 0.78 -29.88 18.64
CA MET A 162 1.72 -28.74 18.53
C MET A 162 2.99 -28.92 19.38
N LEU A 163 2.90 -29.61 20.51
CA LEU A 163 4.03 -29.77 21.44
C LEU A 163 4.95 -30.97 21.13
N ASN A 164 4.58 -31.86 20.19
CA ASN A 164 5.39 -33.04 19.83
C ASN A 164 6.29 -32.80 18.60
N ASP A 165 7.42 -33.50 18.54
CA ASP A 165 8.41 -33.46 17.45
C ASP A 165 7.95 -34.26 16.22
N HIS A 166 7.15 -33.65 15.35
CA HIS A 166 6.81 -34.21 14.04
C HIS A 166 7.19 -33.26 12.91
N SER A 167 7.55 -33.86 11.78
CA SER A 167 8.31 -33.30 10.69
C SER A 167 7.41 -33.45 9.44
N GLU A 168 7.04 -32.33 8.81
CA GLU A 168 5.87 -32.14 7.89
C GLU A 168 4.50 -32.55 8.47
N VAL A 169 3.53 -31.64 8.40
CA VAL A 169 2.19 -31.91 8.94
C VAL A 169 1.24 -32.16 7.80
N CYS A 170 0.60 -33.33 7.78
CA CYS A 170 -0.47 -33.62 6.83
C CYS A 170 -1.52 -32.51 6.86
N ALA A 171 -1.68 -31.79 5.74
CA ALA A 171 -2.63 -30.68 5.59
C ALA A 171 -4.06 -31.09 5.97
N LYS A 172 -4.46 -32.33 5.70
CA LYS A 172 -5.78 -32.87 6.11
C LYS A 172 -5.96 -32.92 7.62
N ASN A 173 -4.92 -33.32 8.36
CA ASN A 173 -5.00 -33.38 9.83
C ASN A 173 -5.12 -31.96 10.41
N VAL A 174 -4.38 -31.00 9.86
CA VAL A 174 -4.48 -29.59 10.26
C VAL A 174 -5.84 -29.00 9.91
N GLN A 175 -6.37 -29.31 8.72
CA GLN A 175 -7.73 -28.95 8.31
C GLN A 175 -8.75 -29.41 9.35
N GLU A 176 -8.76 -30.70 9.68
CA GLU A 176 -9.72 -31.27 10.64
C GLU A 176 -9.61 -30.63 12.02
N GLN A 177 -8.38 -30.38 12.48
CA GLN A 177 -8.14 -29.77 13.79
C GLN A 177 -8.58 -28.30 13.84
N LEU A 178 -8.21 -27.48 12.85
CA LEU A 178 -8.57 -26.06 12.79
C LEU A 178 -10.03 -25.82 12.36
N THR A 179 -10.73 -26.84 11.87
CA THR A 179 -12.18 -26.76 11.61
C THR A 179 -12.96 -27.05 12.89
N ASN A 180 -12.54 -28.03 13.68
CA ASN A 180 -13.35 -28.54 14.79
C ASN A 180 -12.95 -27.95 16.15
N ASN A 181 -11.65 -27.75 16.41
CA ASN A 181 -11.16 -27.34 17.73
C ASN A 181 -9.67 -26.87 17.73
N PRO A 182 -9.40 -25.56 17.68
CA PRO A 182 -10.36 -24.45 17.63
C PRO A 182 -10.97 -24.30 16.22
N SER A 183 -12.23 -23.84 16.12
CA SER A 183 -12.89 -23.50 14.84
C SER A 183 -12.35 -22.18 14.28
N LEU A 184 -11.15 -22.22 13.72
CA LEU A 184 -10.47 -21.04 13.16
C LEU A 184 -10.69 -20.87 11.66
N LEU A 185 -11.03 -21.91 10.92
CA LEU A 185 -11.27 -21.82 9.48
C LEU A 185 -12.70 -21.32 9.19
N VAL A 186 -12.87 -20.44 8.20
CA VAL A 186 -14.20 -20.06 7.70
C VAL A 186 -14.75 -21.10 6.73
N PRO A 187 -16.08 -21.14 6.48
CA PRO A 187 -16.63 -22.03 5.46
C PRO A 187 -15.88 -21.92 4.12
N GLY A 188 -15.49 -23.07 3.56
CA GLY A 188 -14.72 -23.21 2.32
C GLY A 188 -13.24 -22.78 2.38
N GLU A 189 -12.73 -22.35 3.53
CA GLU A 189 -11.29 -22.20 3.73
C GLU A 189 -10.64 -23.59 3.87
N HIS A 190 -9.62 -23.86 3.07
CA HIS A 190 -8.89 -25.12 3.09
C HIS A 190 -7.39 -24.94 3.25
N VAL A 191 -6.77 -25.82 4.03
CA VAL A 191 -5.33 -25.91 4.28
C VAL A 191 -4.67 -26.56 3.08
N GLU A 192 -3.74 -25.84 2.46
CA GLU A 192 -2.95 -26.33 1.32
C GLU A 192 -1.62 -26.92 1.82
N MET A 193 -1.02 -26.31 2.83
CA MET A 193 0.24 -26.75 3.42
C MET A 193 0.34 -26.33 4.88
N ALA A 194 0.96 -27.16 5.71
CA ALA A 194 1.32 -26.80 7.07
C ALA A 194 2.64 -27.44 7.47
N PHE A 195 3.51 -26.67 8.12
CA PHE A 195 4.79 -27.19 8.61
C PHE A 195 5.16 -26.55 9.95
N LYS A 196 6.01 -27.26 10.70
CA LYS A 196 6.49 -26.83 12.02
C LYS A 196 7.89 -26.24 11.89
N CYS A 197 8.12 -25.13 12.58
CA CYS A 197 9.41 -24.49 12.77
C CYS A 197 9.74 -24.55 14.27
N GLY A 198 10.31 -25.66 14.73
CA GLY A 198 10.47 -25.92 16.16
C GLY A 198 9.10 -26.10 16.85
N ARG A 199 8.77 -25.24 17.82
CA ARG A 199 7.47 -25.26 18.53
C ARG A 199 6.38 -24.48 17.80
N ASP A 200 6.75 -23.69 16.80
CA ASP A 200 5.85 -22.82 16.07
C ASP A 200 5.38 -23.53 14.79
N SER A 201 4.28 -23.06 14.22
CA SER A 201 3.70 -23.64 13.00
C SER A 201 3.30 -22.55 12.02
N LEU A 202 3.61 -22.77 10.74
CA LEU A 202 3.05 -21.98 9.65
C LEU A 202 2.01 -22.84 8.92
N VAL A 203 0.81 -22.29 8.77
CA VAL A 203 -0.29 -22.90 8.03
C VAL A 203 -0.64 -22.00 6.85
N CYS A 204 -0.51 -22.53 5.64
CA CYS A 204 -0.93 -21.88 4.40
C CYS A 204 -2.32 -22.40 4.03
N THR A 205 -3.30 -21.51 3.98
CA THR A 205 -4.65 -21.80 3.49
C THR A 205 -4.88 -21.08 2.17
N ASN A 206 -5.96 -21.42 1.47
CA ASN A 206 -6.38 -20.68 0.28
C ASN A 206 -6.76 -19.20 0.55
N SER A 207 -6.89 -18.79 1.82
CA SER A 207 -7.32 -17.45 2.21
C SER A 207 -6.21 -16.62 2.86
N ARG A 208 -5.26 -17.26 3.56
CA ARG A 208 -4.26 -16.56 4.38
C ARG A 208 -3.07 -17.44 4.76
N LEU A 209 -2.07 -16.78 5.32
CA LEU A 209 -1.06 -17.38 6.20
C LEU A 209 -1.55 -17.30 7.65
N MET A 210 -1.47 -18.41 8.37
CA MET A 210 -1.68 -18.44 9.81
C MET A 210 -0.37 -18.86 10.49
N TYR A 211 0.20 -17.96 11.30
CA TYR A 211 1.39 -18.24 12.10
C TYR A 211 0.99 -18.50 13.55
N ILE A 212 1.33 -19.68 14.04
CA ILE A 212 0.99 -20.14 15.38
C ILE A 212 2.27 -20.21 16.19
N ASP A 213 2.40 -19.36 17.20
CA ASP A 213 3.60 -19.24 18.06
C ASP A 213 3.27 -19.67 19.48
N VAL A 214 4.04 -20.64 19.99
CA VAL A 214 3.90 -21.20 21.34
C VAL A 214 4.88 -20.50 22.29
N LYS A 215 4.37 -19.53 23.06
CA LYS A 215 5.17 -18.65 23.91
C LYS A 215 5.45 -19.23 25.30
N GLY A 216 6.60 -18.85 25.85
CA GLY A 216 7.05 -19.17 27.22
C GLY A 216 7.48 -20.62 27.43
N ILE A 217 7.99 -20.91 28.64
CA ILE A 217 8.50 -22.24 29.02
C ILE A 217 7.36 -23.26 29.16
N THR A 218 6.19 -22.82 29.64
CA THR A 218 5.03 -23.71 29.86
C THR A 218 4.22 -24.02 28.60
N GLY A 219 4.41 -23.27 27.52
CA GLY A 219 3.68 -23.43 26.25
C GLY A 219 2.17 -23.14 26.31
N LYS A 220 1.67 -22.52 27.40
CA LYS A 220 0.23 -22.25 27.59
C LYS A 220 -0.25 -20.95 26.94
N LYS A 221 0.67 -20.01 26.67
CA LYS A 221 0.38 -18.75 25.97
C LYS A 221 0.67 -18.99 24.49
N ILE A 222 -0.37 -18.95 23.65
CA ILE A 222 -0.28 -19.27 22.23
C ILE A 222 -0.87 -18.11 21.47
N SER A 223 -0.14 -17.63 20.47
CA SER A 223 -0.63 -16.63 19.54
C SER A 223 -0.98 -17.24 18.19
N TYR A 224 -2.11 -16.82 17.63
CA TYR A 224 -2.54 -17.15 16.28
C TYR A 224 -2.61 -15.85 15.49
N LEU A 225 -1.57 -15.60 14.70
CA LEU A 225 -1.52 -14.48 13.76
C LEU A 225 -2.18 -14.90 12.46
N SER A 226 -3.22 -14.16 12.05
CA SER A 226 -3.90 -14.33 10.77
C SER A 226 -3.47 -13.21 9.81
N LEU A 227 -2.72 -13.58 8.76
CA LEU A 227 -2.19 -12.69 7.73
C LEU A 227 -2.80 -13.03 6.36
N PRO A 228 -3.82 -12.30 5.88
CA PRO A 228 -4.37 -12.48 4.54
C PRO A 228 -3.30 -12.33 3.44
N TRP A 229 -3.40 -13.13 2.38
CA TRP A 229 -2.44 -13.10 1.26
C TRP A 229 -2.29 -11.71 0.62
N GLU A 230 -3.38 -10.92 0.56
CA GLU A 230 -3.40 -9.56 0.03
C GLU A 230 -2.43 -8.60 0.73
N GLN A 231 -2.00 -8.91 1.96
CA GLN A 231 -1.07 -8.08 2.73
C GLN A 231 0.41 -8.46 2.51
N VAL A 232 0.68 -9.59 1.86
CA VAL A 232 2.03 -9.98 1.48
C VAL A 232 2.49 -9.12 0.30
N ARG A 233 3.73 -8.62 0.40
CA ARG A 233 4.31 -7.70 -0.61
C ARG A 233 5.53 -8.29 -1.31
N ALA A 234 6.32 -9.11 -0.63
CA ALA A 234 7.38 -9.85 -1.28
C ALA A 234 7.63 -11.14 -0.52
N PHE A 235 8.29 -12.08 -1.17
CA PHE A 235 8.76 -13.29 -0.51
C PHE A 235 10.09 -13.74 -1.09
N SER A 236 10.85 -14.47 -0.29
CA SER A 236 12.04 -15.16 -0.73
C SER A 236 12.07 -16.56 -0.18
N VAL A 237 12.62 -17.46 -0.98
CA VAL A 237 12.88 -18.83 -0.57
C VAL A 237 14.34 -19.13 -0.93
N GLU A 238 15.13 -19.58 0.05
CA GLU A 238 16.55 -19.91 -0.10
C GLU A 238 16.75 -21.43 0.00
N THR A 239 17.51 -21.98 -0.94
CA THR A 239 17.84 -23.42 -0.97
C THR A 239 18.95 -23.78 0.02
N ALA A 240 18.82 -24.93 0.68
CA ALA A 240 19.88 -25.49 1.51
C ALA A 240 21.12 -25.91 0.68
N SER A 241 22.31 -25.87 1.31
CA SER A 241 23.57 -26.32 0.69
C SER A 241 23.58 -27.83 0.41
N THR A 242 24.32 -28.26 -0.61
CA THR A 242 24.44 -29.67 -1.06
C THR A 242 25.21 -30.60 -0.11
N HIS A 243 25.66 -30.15 1.06
CA HIS A 243 26.33 -31.03 2.03
C HIS A 243 25.31 -31.74 2.95
N PHE A 244 25.51 -33.03 3.17
CA PHE A 244 24.62 -33.90 3.95
C PHE A 244 24.54 -33.58 5.46
N TRP A 245 25.31 -32.60 5.93
CA TRP A 245 25.27 -32.07 7.30
C TRP A 245 24.63 -30.67 7.42
N SER A 246 24.32 -29.98 6.31
CA SER A 246 23.78 -28.61 6.36
C SER A 246 22.25 -28.59 6.44
N ARG A 247 21.77 -28.40 7.68
CA ARG A 247 20.59 -27.59 8.07
C ARG A 247 20.64 -26.21 7.39
N ASP A 248 19.58 -25.51 7.01
CA ASP A 248 18.16 -25.74 6.71
C ASP A 248 17.88 -24.70 5.59
N GLY A 249 16.88 -24.89 4.72
CA GLY A 249 16.46 -23.80 3.81
C GLY A 249 15.86 -22.65 4.61
N GLU A 250 15.62 -21.50 3.98
CA GLU A 250 14.99 -20.36 4.68
C GLU A 250 13.91 -19.77 3.79
N ALA A 251 12.84 -19.26 4.40
CA ALA A 251 11.90 -18.43 3.68
C ALA A 251 11.56 -17.18 4.48
N THR A 252 11.39 -16.10 3.74
CA THR A 252 11.08 -14.79 4.30
C THR A 252 9.91 -14.21 3.54
N ILE A 253 8.94 -13.67 4.28
CA ILE A 253 7.77 -13.00 3.75
C ILE A 253 7.81 -11.56 4.24
N TRP A 254 7.79 -10.61 3.33
CA TRP A 254 7.66 -9.20 3.64
C TRP A 254 6.21 -8.77 3.50
N THR A 255 5.75 -7.96 4.44
CA THR A 255 4.38 -7.47 4.47
C THR A 255 4.38 -5.95 4.55
N ARG A 256 3.19 -5.37 4.35
CA ARG A 256 2.96 -3.95 4.64
C ARG A 256 2.34 -3.70 6.02
N VAL A 257 2.01 -4.77 6.74
CA VAL A 257 1.35 -4.74 8.05
C VAL A 257 2.18 -3.94 9.06
N PRO A 258 1.60 -2.93 9.74
CA PRO A 258 2.30 -2.18 10.78
C PRO A 258 2.90 -3.14 11.81
N GLU A 259 4.16 -2.89 12.20
CA GLU A 259 4.92 -3.70 13.17
C GLU A 259 5.18 -5.17 12.80
N LEU A 260 4.49 -5.74 11.80
CA LEU A 260 4.71 -7.08 11.24
C LEU A 260 5.38 -6.96 9.86
N LYS A 261 6.57 -6.36 9.80
CA LYS A 261 7.23 -6.02 8.53
C LYS A 261 7.73 -7.25 7.75
N LYS A 262 8.17 -8.26 8.49
CA LYS A 262 8.66 -9.53 7.93
C LYS A 262 8.33 -10.71 8.84
N LEU A 263 8.07 -11.85 8.21
CA LEU A 263 8.06 -13.18 8.83
C LEU A 263 9.23 -13.96 8.25
N HIS A 264 10.05 -14.56 9.10
CA HIS A 264 11.21 -15.36 8.69
C HIS A 264 11.11 -16.74 9.35
N PHE A 265 11.38 -17.79 8.58
CA PHE A 265 11.21 -19.16 9.04
C PHE A 265 12.22 -20.10 8.40
N ASP A 266 12.72 -21.02 9.22
CA ASP A 266 13.63 -22.09 8.81
C ASP A 266 12.84 -23.25 8.17
N LEU A 267 13.32 -23.72 7.02
CA LEU A 267 12.79 -24.86 6.28
C LEU A 267 13.66 -26.08 6.53
N TYR A 268 13.27 -26.89 7.52
CA TYR A 268 13.99 -28.10 7.89
C TYR A 268 13.95 -29.16 6.77
N LYS A 269 15.13 -29.69 6.39
CA LYS A 269 15.25 -30.66 5.28
C LYS A 269 14.45 -31.95 5.58
N GLY A 270 13.55 -32.31 4.67
CA GLY A 270 12.64 -33.46 4.80
C GLY A 270 11.26 -33.15 5.37
N ASN A 271 11.01 -31.88 5.76
CA ASN A 271 9.77 -31.45 6.41
C ASN A 271 8.96 -30.44 5.58
N CYS A 272 9.53 -29.95 4.48
CA CYS A 272 8.93 -28.97 3.59
C CYS A 272 9.51 -29.14 2.18
N ASP A 273 8.64 -29.32 1.19
CA ASP A 273 9.01 -29.22 -0.22
C ASP A 273 9.18 -27.73 -0.59
N PHE A 274 10.43 -27.33 -0.83
CA PHE A 274 10.82 -25.97 -1.24
C PHE A 274 10.03 -25.48 -2.47
N PHE A 275 9.91 -26.31 -3.50
CA PHE A 275 9.26 -25.91 -4.75
C PHE A 275 7.74 -25.92 -4.60
N HIS A 276 7.18 -26.80 -3.78
CA HIS A 276 5.77 -26.76 -3.48
C HIS A 276 5.38 -25.49 -2.69
N LEU A 277 6.16 -25.11 -1.67
CA LEU A 277 5.97 -23.86 -0.94
C LEU A 277 6.06 -22.65 -1.88
N GLN A 278 7.08 -22.64 -2.75
CA GLN A 278 7.24 -21.58 -3.73
C GLN A 278 6.05 -21.49 -4.69
N LYS A 279 5.46 -22.62 -5.12
CA LYS A 279 4.23 -22.64 -5.93
C LYS A 279 3.04 -22.04 -5.19
N ILE A 280 2.84 -22.35 -3.91
CA ILE A 280 1.76 -21.77 -3.08
C ILE A 280 1.94 -20.26 -2.96
N PHE A 281 3.16 -19.79 -2.70
CA PHE A 281 3.43 -18.35 -2.66
C PHE A 281 3.19 -17.69 -4.01
N CYS A 282 3.62 -18.30 -5.11
CA CYS A 282 3.35 -17.81 -6.44
C CYS A 282 1.84 -17.74 -6.74
N SER A 283 1.05 -18.76 -6.41
CA SER A 283 -0.39 -18.77 -6.73
C SER A 283 -1.17 -17.68 -5.99
N HIS A 284 -0.87 -17.47 -4.71
CA HIS A 284 -1.62 -16.54 -3.86
C HIS A 284 -1.12 -15.10 -3.93
N ILE A 285 0.18 -14.91 -4.08
CA ILE A 285 0.78 -13.57 -4.06
C ILE A 285 0.85 -12.98 -5.48
N LEU A 286 1.10 -13.80 -6.50
CA LEU A 286 1.20 -13.33 -7.90
C LEU A 286 -0.10 -13.49 -8.69
N GLY A 287 -1.07 -14.26 -8.16
CA GLY A 287 -2.33 -14.56 -8.83
C GLY A 287 -2.23 -15.72 -9.85
N THR A 288 -3.38 -16.26 -10.23
CA THR A 288 -3.48 -17.43 -11.14
C THR A 288 -3.30 -17.06 -12.62
N GLY A 289 -3.52 -15.79 -12.98
CA GLY A 289 -3.32 -15.27 -14.34
C GLY A 289 -4.36 -15.77 -15.35
N SER A 290 -4.57 -14.99 -16.41
CA SER A 290 -5.44 -15.34 -17.56
C SER A 290 -4.69 -15.89 -18.79
N VAL A 291 -3.36 -15.93 -18.72
CA VAL A 291 -2.50 -16.47 -19.80
C VAL A 291 -2.57 -18.00 -19.80
N GLU A 292 -2.66 -18.62 -20.99
CA GLU A 292 -2.55 -20.07 -21.14
C GLU A 292 -1.27 -20.57 -20.46
N ALA A 293 -1.36 -21.70 -19.74
CA ALA A 293 -0.21 -22.29 -19.08
C ALA A 293 0.90 -22.59 -20.09
N TYR A 294 2.15 -22.32 -19.71
CA TYR A 294 3.31 -22.64 -20.54
C TYR A 294 3.32 -24.14 -20.85
N GLY A 295 3.03 -24.51 -22.10
CA GLY A 295 2.83 -25.90 -22.54
C GLY A 295 4.10 -26.75 -22.61
N GLY A 296 5.22 -26.27 -22.07
CA GLY A 296 6.55 -26.86 -22.29
C GLY A 296 7.01 -26.74 -23.75
N PRO A 297 8.22 -27.23 -24.08
CA PRO A 297 8.63 -27.34 -25.47
C PRO A 297 7.66 -28.29 -26.18
N SER A 298 6.91 -27.78 -27.17
CA SER A 298 6.20 -28.65 -28.11
C SER A 298 7.23 -29.57 -28.74
N ALA A 299 7.08 -30.89 -28.55
CA ALA A 299 7.90 -31.90 -29.20
C ALA A 299 7.67 -31.85 -30.72
N ALA A 300 8.26 -30.87 -31.39
CA ALA A 300 8.48 -30.94 -32.82
C ALA A 300 9.56 -32.01 -33.04
N PRO A 301 9.36 -32.96 -33.97
CA PRO A 301 10.33 -34.01 -34.21
C PRO A 301 11.67 -33.41 -34.64
N ALA A 302 12.74 -33.80 -33.94
CA ALA A 302 14.09 -33.40 -34.25
C ALA A 302 14.46 -33.86 -35.67
N ASN A 303 14.60 -32.91 -36.59
CA ASN A 303 15.27 -33.11 -37.87
C ASN A 303 16.55 -32.27 -37.86
N PRO A 304 17.75 -32.88 -37.81
CA PRO A 304 19.00 -32.14 -37.84
C PRO A 304 19.37 -31.90 -39.30
N SER A 305 18.79 -30.88 -39.93
CA SER A 305 19.33 -30.24 -41.15
C SER A 305 18.41 -29.15 -41.68
N SER A 306 18.69 -27.90 -41.32
CA SER A 306 18.74 -26.78 -42.27
C SER A 306 18.93 -25.47 -41.50
N SER A 307 20.06 -24.82 -41.76
CA SER A 307 20.25 -23.41 -41.53
C SER A 307 19.24 -22.57 -42.32
N SER A 308 18.79 -21.48 -41.71
CA SER A 308 18.38 -20.19 -42.29
C SER A 308 16.93 -19.73 -42.04
N THR A 309 16.86 -18.55 -41.41
CA THR A 309 15.90 -17.48 -41.71
C THR A 309 14.47 -17.59 -41.16
N ALA A 310 14.33 -17.43 -39.84
CA ALA A 310 13.15 -16.82 -39.23
C ALA A 310 13.60 -15.84 -38.13
N GLY A 311 13.68 -14.54 -38.49
CA GLY A 311 13.50 -13.39 -37.59
C GLY A 311 14.50 -13.19 -36.45
N ASN A 312 15.78 -13.07 -36.75
CA ASN A 312 16.86 -12.81 -35.80
C ASN A 312 16.82 -11.38 -35.20
N TRP A 313 16.18 -11.20 -34.04
CA TRP A 313 16.21 -9.94 -33.24
C TRP A 313 17.39 -9.86 -32.24
N LEU A 314 18.24 -10.90 -32.21
CA LEU A 314 19.33 -11.08 -31.25
C LEU A 314 20.73 -10.75 -31.83
N ALA A 315 20.80 -9.99 -32.93
CA ALA A 315 22.05 -9.69 -33.63
C ALA A 315 23.01 -8.70 -32.93
N TRP A 316 22.91 -8.48 -31.61
CA TRP A 316 23.77 -7.54 -30.86
C TRP A 316 24.43 -8.14 -29.59
N LEU A 317 24.35 -9.46 -29.41
CA LEU A 317 24.90 -10.14 -28.23
C LEU A 317 26.29 -10.74 -28.51
N GLY A 318 27.36 -9.97 -28.27
CA GLY A 318 28.74 -10.45 -28.19
C GLY A 318 29.15 -11.02 -26.81
N ASP A 319 29.94 -12.09 -26.80
CA ASP A 319 30.41 -12.79 -25.61
C ASP A 319 30.84 -11.89 -24.42
N ASP A 320 30.50 -12.34 -23.21
CA ASP A 320 30.78 -11.78 -21.87
C ASP A 320 29.73 -10.82 -21.24
N HIS A 321 28.65 -11.41 -20.72
CA HIS A 321 27.65 -10.83 -19.79
C HIS A 321 26.73 -9.73 -20.36
N GLN A 322 25.60 -10.18 -20.90
CA GLN A 322 24.57 -9.39 -21.58
C GLN A 322 23.18 -9.80 -21.10
N VAL A 323 22.14 -9.12 -21.59
CA VAL A 323 20.76 -9.63 -21.57
C VAL A 323 20.80 -11.12 -21.88
N ILE A 324 20.33 -11.94 -20.93
CA ILE A 324 20.27 -13.40 -21.12
C ILE A 324 19.07 -13.68 -22.01
N ASP A 325 19.15 -14.69 -22.88
CA ASP A 325 17.98 -15.16 -23.62
C ASP A 325 16.87 -15.55 -22.63
N HIS A 326 15.84 -14.71 -22.58
CA HIS A 326 14.73 -14.87 -21.67
C HIS A 326 13.93 -16.15 -21.97
N ASN A 327 13.98 -16.69 -23.20
CA ASN A 327 13.34 -17.96 -23.54
C ASN A 327 14.07 -19.14 -22.88
N MET A 328 15.41 -19.13 -22.90
CA MET A 328 16.20 -20.13 -22.17
C MET A 328 15.97 -20.03 -20.66
N VAL A 329 15.95 -18.82 -20.11
CA VAL A 329 15.64 -18.59 -18.69
C VAL A 329 14.22 -19.07 -18.37
N ASN A 330 13.25 -18.79 -19.23
CA ASN A 330 11.88 -19.27 -19.06
C ASN A 330 11.84 -20.80 -19.01
N GLU A 331 12.46 -21.49 -19.97
CA GLU A 331 12.50 -22.96 -20.02
C GLU A 331 13.15 -23.55 -18.77
N GLN A 332 14.35 -23.07 -18.39
CA GLN A 332 15.08 -23.57 -17.21
C GLN A 332 14.29 -23.38 -15.91
N PHE A 333 13.64 -22.23 -15.73
CA PHE A 333 12.90 -21.91 -14.51
C PHE A 333 11.48 -22.51 -14.46
N HIS A 334 11.02 -23.15 -15.54
CA HIS A 334 9.83 -23.99 -15.57
C HIS A 334 10.16 -25.48 -15.39
N THR A 335 11.35 -25.92 -15.79
CA THR A 335 11.72 -27.34 -15.86
C THR A 335 12.72 -27.73 -14.77
N GLU A 336 13.97 -27.27 -14.87
CA GLU A 336 15.08 -27.65 -13.99
C GLU A 336 14.95 -27.04 -12.59
N PHE A 337 14.48 -25.79 -12.51
CA PHE A 337 14.29 -25.04 -11.27
C PHE A 337 12.88 -24.43 -11.26
N PRO A 338 11.81 -25.19 -10.94
CA PRO A 338 10.41 -24.79 -11.11
C PRO A 338 9.98 -23.70 -10.13
N VAL A 339 10.51 -22.50 -10.33
CA VAL A 339 10.37 -21.28 -9.55
C VAL A 339 9.28 -20.39 -10.15
N LEU A 340 9.17 -20.39 -11.48
CA LEU A 340 8.10 -19.67 -12.19
C LEU A 340 6.77 -20.41 -12.04
N ALA A 341 5.69 -19.66 -11.86
CA ALA A 341 4.35 -20.23 -11.89
C ALA A 341 4.03 -20.77 -13.30
N ALA A 342 3.16 -21.77 -13.42
CA ALA A 342 2.83 -22.39 -14.72
C ALA A 342 2.35 -21.40 -15.81
N THR A 343 1.69 -20.31 -15.42
CA THR A 343 1.20 -19.24 -16.32
C THR A 343 2.11 -17.99 -16.32
N GLU A 344 3.28 -18.06 -15.70
CA GLU A 344 4.27 -16.98 -15.64
C GLU A 344 5.30 -17.14 -16.76
N VAL A 345 5.63 -16.06 -17.46
CA VAL A 345 6.59 -16.08 -18.57
C VAL A 345 7.72 -15.10 -18.27
N ALA A 346 8.98 -15.51 -18.46
CA ALA A 346 10.13 -14.61 -18.42
C ALA A 346 10.25 -13.82 -19.73
N GLU A 347 10.32 -12.49 -19.62
CA GLU A 347 10.27 -11.57 -20.77
C GLU A 347 11.56 -10.77 -20.92
N MET A 348 12.29 -10.54 -19.83
CA MET A 348 13.64 -9.98 -19.87
C MET A 348 14.48 -10.59 -18.76
N ALA A 349 15.78 -10.79 -18.99
CA ALA A 349 16.69 -11.28 -17.97
C ALA A 349 18.06 -10.61 -18.09
N PHE A 350 18.67 -10.28 -16.96
CA PHE A 350 19.96 -9.62 -16.85
C PHE A 350 20.90 -10.44 -15.96
N GLN A 351 22.09 -10.73 -16.46
CA GLN A 351 23.15 -11.38 -15.69
C GLN A 351 24.07 -10.34 -15.05
N GLY A 352 24.06 -10.24 -13.72
CA GLY A 352 25.12 -9.58 -12.96
C GLY A 352 26.35 -10.48 -12.79
N ARG A 353 27.36 -10.03 -12.05
CA ARG A 353 28.59 -10.82 -11.81
C ARG A 353 28.32 -12.13 -11.04
N ARG A 354 27.31 -12.14 -10.15
CA ARG A 354 26.88 -13.32 -9.37
C ARG A 354 25.38 -13.56 -9.45
N ASP A 355 24.61 -12.48 -9.50
CA ASP A 355 23.16 -12.51 -9.34
C ASP A 355 22.45 -12.32 -10.68
N MET A 356 21.21 -12.78 -10.78
CA MET A 356 20.37 -12.58 -11.96
C MET A 356 19.14 -11.75 -11.60
N LEU A 357 18.77 -10.85 -12.49
CA LEU A 357 17.51 -10.11 -12.43
C LEU A 357 16.62 -10.58 -13.59
N ILE A 358 15.44 -11.12 -13.28
CA ILE A 358 14.50 -11.62 -14.27
C ILE A 358 13.21 -10.81 -14.15
N PHE A 359 12.76 -10.24 -15.26
CA PHE A 359 11.44 -9.64 -15.38
C PHE A 359 10.49 -10.63 -16.03
N THR A 360 9.37 -10.88 -15.35
CA THR A 360 8.34 -11.81 -15.81
C THR A 360 7.02 -11.08 -16.00
N THR A 361 6.01 -11.79 -16.52
CA THR A 361 4.63 -11.27 -16.60
C THR A 361 4.04 -10.91 -15.25
N LYS A 362 4.52 -11.51 -14.15
CA LYS A 362 3.92 -11.35 -12.81
C LYS A 362 4.79 -10.60 -11.79
N ARG A 363 6.11 -10.66 -11.92
CA ARG A 363 7.04 -10.11 -10.92
C ARG A 363 8.39 -9.75 -11.52
N MET A 364 9.15 -9.04 -10.71
CA MET A 364 10.59 -9.03 -10.77
C MET A 364 11.15 -10.10 -9.84
N LEU A 365 11.99 -11.00 -10.37
CA LEU A 365 12.63 -12.09 -9.65
C LEU A 365 14.14 -11.83 -9.60
N VAL A 366 14.69 -11.73 -8.39
CA VAL A 366 16.12 -11.62 -8.13
C VAL A 366 16.64 -12.98 -7.67
N VAL A 367 17.62 -13.51 -8.38
CA VAL A 367 18.28 -14.78 -8.08
C VAL A 367 19.67 -14.46 -7.55
N ASP A 368 19.82 -14.46 -6.23
CA ASP A 368 21.07 -14.13 -5.53
C ASP A 368 21.81 -15.43 -5.15
N ARG A 369 23.05 -15.58 -5.65
CA ARG A 369 23.92 -16.71 -5.29
C ARG A 369 24.79 -16.34 -4.10
N LYS A 370 24.44 -16.84 -2.91
CA LYS A 370 25.10 -16.55 -1.63
C LYS A 370 26.28 -17.49 -1.32
N GLY A 371 27.28 -16.92 -0.62
CA GLY A 371 28.45 -17.60 -0.04
C GLY A 371 29.66 -17.70 -0.99
N TRP A 372 30.88 -17.85 -0.42
CA TRP A 372 32.14 -17.97 -1.17
C TRP A 372 32.16 -19.15 -2.16
N SER A 373 31.33 -20.18 -1.94
CA SER A 373 31.19 -21.35 -2.81
C SER A 373 30.03 -21.27 -3.82
N GLY A 374 29.14 -20.27 -3.72
CA GLY A 374 27.97 -20.10 -4.60
C GLY A 374 26.91 -21.21 -4.51
N LYS A 375 26.92 -22.02 -3.44
CA LYS A 375 26.07 -23.22 -3.29
C LYS A 375 24.68 -22.96 -2.68
N LYS A 376 24.40 -21.74 -2.21
CA LYS A 376 23.08 -21.32 -1.73
C LYS A 376 22.50 -20.32 -2.72
N THR A 377 21.25 -20.50 -3.11
CA THR A 377 20.56 -19.58 -4.01
C THR A 377 19.30 -19.06 -3.32
N ASN A 378 19.17 -17.75 -3.25
CA ASN A 378 18.00 -17.05 -2.73
C ASN A 378 17.16 -16.53 -3.91
N TYR A 379 15.89 -16.94 -3.97
CA TYR A 379 14.94 -16.52 -4.99
C TYR A 379 14.01 -15.47 -4.42
N LEU A 380 14.31 -14.21 -4.65
CA LEU A 380 13.59 -13.07 -4.09
C LEU A 380 12.58 -12.53 -5.11
N SER A 381 11.31 -12.51 -4.72
CA SER A 381 10.17 -12.23 -5.61
C SER A 381 9.47 -10.93 -5.23
N PHE A 382 9.36 -10.03 -6.21
CA PHE A 382 8.65 -8.76 -6.08
C PHE A 382 7.52 -8.67 -7.12
N PRO A 383 6.26 -8.87 -6.71
CA PRO A 383 5.11 -8.62 -7.56
C PRO A 383 5.11 -7.18 -8.10
N TRP A 384 4.74 -6.99 -9.36
CA TRP A 384 4.79 -5.65 -9.99
C TRP A 384 3.95 -4.61 -9.27
N HIS A 385 2.80 -5.00 -8.69
CA HIS A 385 1.91 -4.09 -7.97
C HIS A 385 2.55 -3.48 -6.69
N THR A 386 3.67 -4.03 -6.21
CA THR A 386 4.39 -3.47 -5.06
C THR A 386 5.27 -2.28 -5.42
N ILE A 387 5.65 -2.16 -6.70
CA ILE A 387 6.47 -1.06 -7.19
C ILE A 387 5.61 0.20 -7.27
N GLN A 388 5.92 1.19 -6.42
CA GLN A 388 5.21 2.47 -6.32
C GLN A 388 5.82 3.55 -7.22
N ALA A 389 7.07 3.35 -7.62
CA ALA A 389 7.76 4.15 -8.62
C ALA A 389 8.99 3.40 -9.08
N PHE A 390 9.50 3.77 -10.25
CA PHE A 390 10.79 3.31 -10.72
C PHE A 390 11.51 4.44 -11.43
N ALA A 391 12.83 4.33 -11.55
CA ALA A 391 13.62 5.22 -12.38
C ALA A 391 14.67 4.42 -13.15
N VAL A 392 14.99 4.88 -14.35
CA VAL A 392 16.17 4.43 -15.07
C VAL A 392 17.16 5.58 -15.12
N ARG A 393 18.39 5.30 -14.72
CA ARG A 393 19.45 6.30 -14.55
C ARG A 393 20.62 5.99 -15.48
N SER A 394 21.02 6.96 -16.28
CA SER A 394 22.16 6.81 -17.18
C SER A 394 23.49 6.79 -16.41
N ALA A 395 24.49 6.13 -17.00
CA ALA A 395 25.86 6.18 -16.50
C ALA A 395 26.41 7.62 -16.39
N GLY A 396 27.28 7.83 -15.40
CA GLY A 396 27.96 9.10 -15.17
C GLY A 396 29.26 9.24 -15.97
N SER A 397 30.01 10.32 -15.73
CA SER A 397 31.29 10.56 -16.42
C SER A 397 32.43 9.61 -16.01
N LEU A 398 32.33 9.01 -14.82
CA LEU A 398 33.39 8.20 -14.19
C LEU A 398 32.92 6.76 -13.87
N ASP A 399 31.64 6.49 -14.05
CA ASP A 399 31.01 5.20 -13.77
C ASP A 399 30.37 4.69 -15.06
N ASN A 400 30.69 3.45 -15.43
CA ASN A 400 30.17 2.79 -16.64
C ASN A 400 28.86 2.04 -16.39
N ASP A 401 28.36 2.03 -15.16
CA ASP A 401 27.11 1.39 -14.82
C ASP A 401 25.94 2.38 -14.89
N SER A 402 24.89 1.96 -15.57
CA SER A 402 23.55 2.53 -15.48
C SER A 402 22.79 1.81 -14.39
N GLU A 403 21.71 2.40 -13.90
CA GLU A 403 21.00 1.87 -12.75
C GLU A 403 19.50 1.84 -13.03
N VAL A 404 18.83 0.82 -12.49
CA VAL A 404 17.38 0.84 -12.33
C VAL A 404 17.08 0.94 -10.84
N CYS A 405 16.31 1.94 -10.48
CA CYS A 405 15.91 2.22 -9.11
C CYS A 405 14.44 1.84 -8.94
N PHE A 406 14.11 1.14 -7.86
CA PHE A 406 12.75 0.73 -7.55
C PHE A 406 12.37 1.19 -6.15
N TRP A 407 11.19 1.80 -6.04
CA TRP A 407 10.58 2.15 -4.75
C TRP A 407 9.37 1.25 -4.53
N THR A 408 9.34 0.53 -3.42
CA THR A 408 8.24 -0.39 -3.08
C THR A 408 7.36 0.18 -1.97
N ASP A 409 6.24 -0.47 -1.68
CA ASP A 409 5.42 -0.17 -0.50
C ASP A 409 5.79 -1.05 0.71
N ILE A 410 6.92 -1.76 0.66
CA ILE A 410 7.38 -2.66 1.73
C ILE A 410 7.96 -1.85 2.89
N MET A 411 7.47 -2.10 4.11
CA MET A 411 7.94 -1.40 5.31
C MET A 411 9.39 -1.78 5.67
N HIS A 412 10.17 -0.83 6.20
CA HIS A 412 11.54 -1.04 6.68
C HIS A 412 11.73 -0.49 8.11
N ASP A 413 12.84 -0.84 8.76
CA ASP A 413 13.18 -0.36 10.10
C ASP A 413 13.90 0.99 10.04
N PRO A 414 13.50 1.97 10.87
CA PRO A 414 14.33 3.14 11.05
C PRO A 414 15.63 2.75 11.78
N PRO A 415 16.71 3.53 11.60
CA PRO A 415 17.93 3.34 12.34
C PRO A 415 17.64 3.56 13.82
N PRO A 416 18.40 2.90 14.71
CA PRO A 416 18.30 3.16 16.15
C PRO A 416 18.51 4.66 16.46
N PRO A 417 18.05 5.18 17.61
CA PRO A 417 18.37 6.54 18.03
C PRO A 417 19.88 6.71 18.25
N SER A 418 20.45 7.82 17.80
CA SER A 418 21.87 8.11 17.95
C SER A 418 22.23 8.32 19.41
N THR A 419 23.32 7.71 19.87
CA THR A 419 23.96 8.02 21.15
C THR A 419 25.29 8.74 20.90
N GLU A 420 25.83 9.45 21.89
CA GLU A 420 27.14 10.11 21.78
C GLU A 420 28.25 9.12 21.41
N ASP A 421 28.15 7.86 21.87
CA ASP A 421 29.11 6.79 21.61
C ASP A 421 28.86 6.01 20.30
N ASN A 422 27.71 6.22 19.65
CA ASN A 422 27.35 5.53 18.41
C ASN A 422 26.57 6.49 17.48
N PRO A 423 27.28 7.35 16.72
CA PRO A 423 26.64 8.15 15.70
C PRO A 423 25.97 7.20 14.70
N ASN A 424 24.68 7.41 14.47
CA ASN A 424 23.87 6.49 13.68
C ASN A 424 24.52 6.18 12.32
N PRO A 425 24.61 4.90 11.91
CA PRO A 425 24.84 4.62 10.51
C PRO A 425 23.71 5.28 9.69
N PRO A 426 23.98 5.68 8.44
CA PRO A 426 22.93 6.10 7.53
C PRO A 426 21.88 5.00 7.51
N PRO A 427 20.60 5.37 7.58
CA PRO A 427 19.56 4.37 7.53
C PRO A 427 19.64 3.56 6.26
N GLU A 428 19.34 2.27 6.35
CA GLU A 428 19.25 1.40 5.18
C GLU A 428 17.80 1.29 4.72
N PRO A 429 17.55 1.33 3.40
CA PRO A 429 16.20 1.29 2.86
C PRO A 429 15.46 -0.05 3.08
N GLY A 430 16.19 -1.11 3.45
CA GLY A 430 15.67 -2.46 3.40
C GLY A 430 15.10 -2.78 2.01
N MET A 431 13.87 -3.30 1.98
CA MET A 431 13.16 -3.62 0.73
C MET A 431 12.32 -2.46 0.18
N SER A 432 12.26 -1.33 0.89
CA SER A 432 11.49 -0.14 0.49
C SER A 432 12.11 0.57 -0.72
N TYR A 433 13.41 0.40 -0.91
CA TYR A 433 14.15 0.91 -2.06
C TYR A 433 15.31 -0.01 -2.37
N PHE A 434 15.52 -0.31 -3.64
CA PHE A 434 16.71 -1.01 -4.10
C PHE A 434 17.10 -0.56 -5.50
N GLU A 435 18.38 -0.72 -5.81
CA GLU A 435 18.97 -0.38 -7.09
C GLU A 435 19.60 -1.63 -7.69
N GLN A 436 19.47 -1.79 -9.00
CA GLN A 436 20.19 -2.81 -9.74
C GLN A 436 21.08 -2.15 -10.79
N ASN A 437 22.38 -2.44 -10.72
CA ASN A 437 23.34 -1.99 -11.71
C ASN A 437 23.16 -2.79 -13.02
N LEU A 438 23.21 -2.05 -14.12
CA LEU A 438 23.18 -2.52 -15.49
C LEU A 438 24.39 -1.94 -16.22
N ARG A 439 25.14 -2.76 -16.95
CA ARG A 439 26.28 -2.25 -17.73
C ARG A 439 25.79 -1.35 -18.86
N ALA A 440 26.14 -0.06 -18.82
CA ALA A 440 25.56 0.95 -19.72
C ALA A 440 25.79 0.65 -21.21
N SER A 441 26.95 0.09 -21.56
CA SER A 441 27.29 -0.27 -22.94
C SER A 441 26.54 -1.50 -23.47
N LYS A 442 25.82 -2.22 -22.61
CA LYS A 442 25.21 -3.52 -22.92
C LYS A 442 23.71 -3.58 -22.69
N VAL A 443 23.08 -2.50 -22.24
CA VAL A 443 21.64 -2.50 -21.96
C VAL A 443 20.97 -1.31 -22.63
N ASN A 444 19.88 -1.59 -23.34
CA ASN A 444 19.02 -0.56 -23.89
C ASN A 444 18.13 0.01 -22.78
N LEU A 445 18.57 1.11 -22.18
CA LEU A 445 17.84 1.75 -21.08
C LEU A 445 16.45 2.25 -21.49
N ALA A 446 16.27 2.74 -22.73
CA ALA A 446 14.97 3.18 -23.22
C ALA A 446 13.98 2.01 -23.32
N GLY A 447 14.45 0.84 -23.79
CA GLY A 447 13.68 -0.40 -23.77
C GLY A 447 13.31 -0.85 -22.36
N VAL A 448 14.24 -0.77 -21.40
CA VAL A 448 13.96 -1.06 -19.98
C VAL A 448 12.92 -0.11 -19.40
N GLN A 449 13.06 1.20 -19.65
CA GLN A 449 12.10 2.21 -19.22
C GLN A 449 10.71 1.96 -19.80
N ALA A 450 10.62 1.62 -21.09
CA ALA A 450 9.37 1.32 -21.77
C ALA A 450 8.70 0.06 -21.22
N TYR A 451 9.48 -1.00 -20.99
CA TYR A 451 9.00 -2.24 -20.38
C TYR A 451 8.44 -1.99 -18.97
N LEU A 452 9.21 -1.32 -18.11
CA LEU A 452 8.79 -1.00 -16.75
C LEU A 452 7.57 -0.08 -16.74
N ALA A 453 7.48 0.88 -17.67
CA ALA A 453 6.29 1.71 -17.83
C ALA A 453 5.07 0.85 -18.16
N TYR A 454 5.18 -0.08 -19.12
CA TYR A 454 4.08 -0.96 -19.49
C TYR A 454 3.63 -1.86 -18.33
N ARG A 455 4.58 -2.37 -17.53
CA ARG A 455 4.32 -3.29 -16.41
C ARG A 455 3.75 -2.58 -15.18
N CYS A 456 4.34 -1.44 -14.81
CA CYS A 456 3.99 -0.71 -13.58
C CYS A 456 2.84 0.30 -13.77
N LEU A 457 2.50 0.66 -15.01
CA LEU A 457 1.34 1.51 -15.32
C LEU A 457 0.15 0.65 -15.71
N SER A 458 -0.55 0.13 -14.71
CA SER A 458 -1.87 -0.45 -14.92
C SER A 458 -2.94 0.63 -14.93
N ASN A 459 -4.00 0.41 -15.71
CA ASN A 459 -5.25 1.17 -15.55
C ASN A 459 -5.94 0.82 -14.22
N ASP A 460 -5.59 -0.31 -13.61
CA ASP A 460 -6.09 -0.80 -12.33
C ASP A 460 -4.91 -1.22 -11.40
N PRO A 461 -4.65 -0.50 -10.30
CA PRO A 461 -3.52 -0.78 -9.40
C PRO A 461 -3.58 -2.13 -8.68
N PHE A 462 -4.69 -2.87 -8.82
CA PHE A 462 -4.87 -4.20 -8.24
C PHE A 462 -4.81 -5.32 -9.28
N VAL A 463 -4.59 -4.97 -10.55
CA VAL A 463 -4.43 -5.92 -11.65
C VAL A 463 -3.07 -5.64 -12.28
N THR A 464 -2.13 -6.55 -12.07
CA THR A 464 -0.97 -6.62 -12.96
C THR A 464 -1.50 -6.93 -14.35
N PRO A 465 -1.11 -6.16 -15.39
CA PRO A 465 -1.49 -6.54 -16.73
C PRO A 465 -0.92 -7.92 -17.01
N ASP A 466 -1.76 -8.95 -16.97
CA ASP A 466 -1.49 -10.31 -17.48
C ASP A 466 -1.26 -10.30 -19.02
N VAL A 467 -1.10 -9.12 -19.60
CA VAL A 467 -0.89 -8.89 -21.01
C VAL A 467 0.61 -8.88 -21.26
N VAL A 468 1.04 -9.78 -22.15
CA VAL A 468 2.39 -9.78 -22.73
C VAL A 468 2.66 -8.40 -23.32
N VAL A 469 3.82 -7.82 -23.03
CA VAL A 469 4.14 -6.49 -23.57
C VAL A 469 4.11 -6.56 -25.09
N ASP A 470 3.45 -5.60 -25.73
CA ASP A 470 3.45 -5.48 -27.19
C ASP A 470 4.91 -5.41 -27.71
N PRO A 471 5.38 -6.42 -28.45
CA PRO A 471 6.75 -6.45 -28.95
C PRO A 471 7.06 -5.27 -29.88
N ALA A 472 6.07 -4.77 -30.62
CA ALA A 472 6.25 -3.61 -31.52
C ALA A 472 6.53 -2.33 -30.73
N TYR A 473 5.87 -2.15 -29.58
CA TYR A 473 6.13 -1.04 -28.68
C TYR A 473 7.54 -1.10 -28.09
N LEU A 474 7.97 -2.26 -27.60
CA LEU A 474 9.33 -2.44 -27.07
C LEU A 474 10.39 -2.23 -28.15
N GLN A 475 10.16 -2.73 -29.37
CA GLN A 475 11.07 -2.55 -30.49
C GLN A 475 11.18 -1.08 -30.89
N LYS A 476 10.08 -0.32 -30.86
CA LYS A 476 10.09 1.12 -31.11
C LYS A 476 10.95 1.86 -30.08
N ALA A 477 10.76 1.57 -28.78
CA ALA A 477 11.58 2.15 -27.71
C ALA A 477 13.05 1.77 -27.86
N ALA A 478 13.34 0.51 -28.21
CA ALA A 478 14.69 0.03 -28.39
C ALA A 478 15.41 0.69 -29.57
N ASN A 479 14.69 0.98 -30.66
CA ASN A 479 15.23 1.61 -31.86
C ASN A 479 15.29 3.14 -31.78
N SER A 480 14.84 3.74 -30.67
CA SER A 480 14.95 5.18 -30.45
C SER A 480 16.42 5.60 -30.54
N THR A 481 16.73 6.51 -31.46
CA THR A 481 18.08 7.09 -31.63
C THR A 481 18.48 8.02 -30.49
N SER A 482 17.54 8.40 -29.61
CA SER A 482 17.79 9.21 -28.43
C SER A 482 18.12 8.33 -27.24
N THR A 483 19.33 8.50 -26.68
CA THR A 483 19.68 7.91 -25.39
C THR A 483 18.82 8.51 -24.29
N ILE A 484 18.58 7.79 -23.18
CA ILE A 484 17.83 8.33 -22.02
C ILE A 484 18.37 9.71 -21.57
N SER A 485 19.69 9.92 -21.66
CA SER A 485 20.34 11.18 -21.32
C SER A 485 19.97 12.38 -22.21
N LYS A 486 19.34 12.14 -23.36
CA LYS A 486 18.99 13.15 -24.37
C LYS A 486 17.49 13.20 -24.65
N VAL A 487 16.69 12.49 -23.85
CA VAL A 487 15.27 12.27 -24.16
C VAL A 487 14.47 13.59 -24.16
N TYR A 488 14.95 14.62 -23.44
CA TYR A 488 14.35 15.96 -23.35
C TYR A 488 15.15 17.09 -24.05
N ASP A 489 16.17 16.76 -24.85
CA ASP A 489 17.00 17.78 -25.54
C ASP A 489 16.15 18.67 -26.48
N PHE A 490 15.04 18.14 -27.00
CA PHE A 490 14.09 18.85 -27.86
C PHE A 490 13.43 20.06 -27.19
N LEU A 491 13.41 20.11 -25.84
CA LEU A 491 12.83 21.23 -25.10
C LEU A 491 13.73 22.47 -25.06
N GLY A 492 15.03 22.36 -25.40
CA GLY A 492 16.00 23.47 -25.35
C GLY A 492 16.22 24.09 -23.95
N ASP A 493 17.09 25.09 -23.83
CA ASP A 493 17.57 25.57 -22.51
C ASP A 493 16.68 26.62 -21.81
N ASN A 494 15.67 27.18 -22.50
CA ASN A 494 14.89 28.33 -22.01
C ASN A 494 13.40 28.01 -21.75
N ALA A 495 13.04 26.75 -21.52
CA ALA A 495 11.64 26.35 -21.65
C ALA A 495 10.74 26.77 -20.48
N ARG A 496 9.52 27.16 -20.89
CA ARG A 496 8.36 27.59 -20.12
C ARG A 496 7.41 26.38 -19.95
N SER A 497 6.13 26.60 -19.67
CA SER A 497 5.11 25.60 -20.04
C SER A 497 5.27 25.24 -21.52
N VAL A 498 5.36 23.95 -21.82
CA VAL A 498 5.51 23.43 -23.20
C VAL A 498 4.15 22.94 -23.67
N ASP A 499 3.89 23.03 -24.99
CA ASP A 499 2.68 22.45 -25.59
C ASP A 499 2.62 20.93 -25.31
N PRO A 500 1.63 20.44 -24.55
CA PRO A 500 1.51 19.01 -24.23
C PRO A 500 1.38 18.13 -25.48
N ALA A 501 0.77 18.62 -26.57
CA ALA A 501 0.62 17.85 -27.80
C ALA A 501 1.98 17.60 -28.48
N GLN A 502 2.84 18.62 -28.53
CA GLN A 502 4.20 18.49 -29.04
C GLN A 502 5.00 17.49 -28.20
N VAL A 503 5.00 17.66 -26.87
CA VAL A 503 5.73 16.76 -25.95
C VAL A 503 5.22 15.32 -26.05
N THR A 504 3.90 15.14 -26.25
CA THR A 504 3.31 13.82 -26.48
C THR A 504 3.94 13.15 -27.70
N ASN A 505 3.97 13.84 -28.84
CA ASN A 505 4.54 13.28 -30.07
C ASN A 505 6.02 12.91 -29.89
N ASP A 506 6.82 13.83 -29.34
CA ASP A 506 8.26 13.63 -29.13
C ASP A 506 8.57 12.44 -28.21
N LEU A 507 7.84 12.32 -27.09
CA LEU A 507 7.99 11.22 -26.14
C LEU A 507 7.45 9.89 -26.70
N GLN A 508 6.38 9.90 -27.50
CA GLN A 508 5.87 8.70 -28.18
C GLN A 508 6.85 8.18 -29.23
N GLU A 509 7.52 9.06 -29.98
CA GLU A 509 8.56 8.68 -30.94
C GLU A 509 9.75 8.00 -30.25
N ARG A 510 10.10 8.45 -29.04
CA ARG A 510 11.19 7.89 -28.23
C ARG A 510 10.80 6.65 -27.43
N GLY A 511 9.56 6.17 -27.58
CA GLY A 511 9.04 5.02 -26.83
C GLY A 511 8.91 5.27 -25.33
N MET A 512 8.79 6.53 -24.92
CA MET A 512 8.69 6.92 -23.51
C MET A 512 7.28 6.85 -22.97
N LEU A 513 6.24 6.91 -23.82
CA LEU A 513 4.83 6.79 -23.45
C LEU A 513 4.27 5.44 -23.87
N VAL A 514 3.51 4.77 -22.98
CA VAL A 514 2.85 3.51 -23.30
C VAL A 514 1.69 3.72 -24.30
N PRO A 515 1.21 2.68 -25.02
CA PRO A 515 0.11 2.83 -25.96
C PRO A 515 -1.13 3.50 -25.34
N GLY A 516 -1.60 4.57 -25.98
CA GLY A 516 -2.74 5.39 -25.54
C GLY A 516 -2.42 6.44 -24.47
N GLU A 517 -1.20 6.50 -23.94
CA GLU A 517 -0.80 7.55 -22.99
C GLU A 517 -0.48 8.85 -23.74
N SER A 518 -0.98 9.97 -23.22
CA SER A 518 -0.67 11.33 -23.70
C SER A 518 -0.21 12.24 -22.57
N VAL A 519 0.49 13.32 -22.91
CA VAL A 519 0.92 14.36 -21.98
C VAL A 519 -0.20 15.38 -21.85
N VAL A 520 -0.56 15.71 -20.60
CA VAL A 520 -1.61 16.70 -20.27
C VAL A 520 -1.02 18.01 -19.71
N GLY A 521 0.23 17.97 -19.24
CA GLY A 521 0.99 19.15 -18.84
C GLY A 521 2.49 18.86 -18.85
N ALA A 522 3.30 19.83 -19.30
CA ALA A 522 4.75 19.70 -19.35
C ALA A 522 5.42 21.00 -18.91
N TYR A 523 6.35 20.86 -17.97
CA TYR A 523 7.01 21.98 -17.31
C TYR A 523 8.52 21.70 -17.22
N LYS A 524 9.33 22.71 -17.54
CA LYS A 524 10.78 22.65 -17.36
C LYS A 524 11.21 23.63 -16.28
N SER A 525 12.05 23.19 -15.35
CA SER A 525 12.65 24.02 -14.32
C SER A 525 14.16 23.85 -14.36
N GLY A 526 14.85 24.82 -14.98
CA GLY A 526 16.29 24.69 -15.25
C GLY A 526 16.56 23.52 -16.21
N ARG A 527 17.31 22.51 -15.75
CA ARG A 527 17.61 21.30 -16.54
C ARG A 527 16.58 20.19 -16.34
N ASP A 528 15.73 20.31 -15.33
CA ASP A 528 14.81 19.26 -14.95
C ASP A 528 13.47 19.44 -15.66
N THR A 529 12.81 18.34 -15.97
CA THR A 529 11.52 18.34 -16.67
C THR A 529 10.50 17.53 -15.88
N LEU A 530 9.31 18.10 -15.71
CA LEU A 530 8.12 17.46 -15.15
C LEU A 530 7.06 17.34 -16.25
N CYS A 531 6.70 16.11 -16.59
CA CYS A 531 5.55 15.82 -17.46
C CYS A 531 4.45 15.12 -16.65
N LEU A 532 3.26 15.70 -16.67
CA LEU A 532 2.03 15.07 -16.21
C LEU A 532 1.39 14.39 -17.42
N THR A 533 1.23 13.07 -17.36
CA THR A 533 0.58 12.29 -18.43
C THR A 533 -0.83 11.89 -18.00
N THR A 534 -1.53 11.11 -18.83
CA THR A 534 -2.80 10.48 -18.46
C THR A 534 -2.64 9.32 -17.47
N ARG A 535 -1.41 8.84 -17.21
CA ARG A 535 -1.15 7.66 -16.37
C ARG A 535 -0.17 7.88 -15.21
N ARG A 536 0.70 8.88 -15.31
CA ARG A 536 1.79 9.10 -14.35
C ARG A 536 2.31 10.53 -14.30
N ILE A 537 3.10 10.76 -13.26
CA ILE A 537 4.04 11.85 -13.14
C ILE A 537 5.39 11.32 -13.65
N LEU A 538 5.95 11.99 -14.66
CA LEU A 538 7.24 11.64 -15.27
C LEU A 538 8.22 12.78 -15.00
N ILE A 539 9.28 12.49 -14.25
CA ILE A 539 10.29 13.46 -13.85
C ILE A 539 11.62 13.08 -14.51
N ASN A 540 12.26 14.06 -15.13
CA ASN A 540 13.61 13.97 -15.64
C ASN A 540 14.52 14.89 -14.85
N ASP A 541 15.43 14.30 -14.10
CA ASP A 541 16.40 15.00 -13.25
C ASP A 541 17.80 14.87 -13.86
N VAL A 542 18.41 16.02 -14.16
CA VAL A 542 19.76 16.10 -14.73
C VAL A 542 20.78 16.36 -13.62
N GLN A 543 21.54 15.33 -13.27
CA GLN A 543 22.39 15.30 -12.08
C GLN A 543 23.85 15.72 -12.37
N GLY A 544 24.46 16.33 -11.34
CA GLY A 544 25.87 16.72 -11.32
C GLY A 544 26.22 17.93 -12.17
N LEU A 545 27.47 18.40 -12.03
CA LEU A 545 27.98 19.60 -12.72
C LEU A 545 28.04 19.40 -14.24
N SER A 546 28.42 18.20 -14.70
CA SER A 546 28.51 17.87 -16.13
C SER A 546 27.16 17.59 -16.81
N GLY A 547 26.09 17.34 -16.04
CA GLY A 547 24.77 16.99 -16.56
C GLY A 547 24.68 15.67 -17.34
N LYS A 548 25.73 14.83 -17.31
CA LYS A 548 25.77 13.57 -18.07
C LYS A 548 24.96 12.43 -17.43
N ARG A 549 24.68 12.51 -16.13
CA ARG A 549 23.86 11.54 -15.41
C ARG A 549 22.43 12.07 -15.40
N VAL A 550 21.53 11.33 -16.04
CA VAL A 550 20.11 11.68 -16.14
C VAL A 550 19.30 10.57 -15.52
N GLU A 551 18.38 10.94 -14.64
CA GLU A 551 17.42 10.03 -14.03
C GLU A 551 16.03 10.32 -14.60
N VAL A 552 15.41 9.31 -15.23
CA VAL A 552 14.02 9.39 -15.65
C VAL A 552 13.16 8.56 -14.70
N ARG A 553 12.43 9.26 -13.83
CA ARG A 553 11.58 8.69 -12.79
C ARG A 553 10.11 8.67 -13.20
N THR A 554 9.46 7.53 -13.06
CA THR A 554 8.03 7.31 -13.28
C THR A 554 7.32 7.10 -11.95
N ILE A 555 6.27 7.88 -11.69
CA ILE A 555 5.39 7.73 -10.53
C ILE A 555 3.94 7.58 -11.03
N PRO A 556 3.36 6.38 -10.99
CA PRO A 556 1.95 6.16 -11.32
C PRO A 556 1.02 6.98 -10.42
N TYR A 557 -0.07 7.53 -10.96
CA TYR A 557 -1.04 8.26 -10.11
C TYR A 557 -1.71 7.37 -9.05
N SER A 558 -1.80 6.06 -9.31
CA SER A 558 -2.31 5.08 -8.35
C SER A 558 -1.46 4.95 -7.07
N SER A 559 -0.17 5.29 -7.15
CA SER A 559 0.77 5.31 -6.03
C SER A 559 0.67 6.57 -5.19
N VAL A 560 0.04 7.63 -5.71
CA VAL A 560 -0.24 8.87 -4.97
C VAL A 560 -1.34 8.60 -3.93
N ARG A 561 -1.09 9.03 -2.69
CA ARG A 561 -1.98 8.88 -1.54
C ARG A 561 -2.56 10.21 -1.08
N SER A 562 -1.86 11.31 -1.28
CA SER A 562 -2.39 12.66 -1.17
C SER A 562 -1.56 13.59 -2.05
N PHE A 563 -2.10 14.77 -2.34
CA PHE A 563 -1.32 15.81 -2.99
C PHE A 563 -1.67 17.18 -2.40
N GLU A 564 -0.69 18.06 -2.34
CA GLU A 564 -0.86 19.46 -1.96
C GLU A 564 -0.38 20.34 -3.10
N ILE A 565 -1.19 21.35 -3.44
CA ILE A 565 -0.81 22.38 -4.39
C ILE A 565 -0.91 23.71 -3.65
N GLN A 566 0.21 24.42 -3.59
CA GLN A 566 0.33 25.69 -2.92
C GLN A 566 0.53 26.82 -3.93
N THR A 567 -0.34 27.83 -3.87
CA THR A 567 -0.20 29.03 -4.68
C THR A 567 0.95 29.89 -4.18
N ALA A 568 1.72 30.48 -5.10
CA ALA A 568 2.77 31.43 -4.77
C ALA A 568 2.28 32.62 -3.92
N GLY A 569 3.03 32.92 -2.85
CA GLY A 569 2.73 33.97 -1.88
C GLY A 569 2.96 35.41 -2.36
N ALA A 570 3.03 36.33 -1.41
CA ALA A 570 3.21 37.77 -1.69
C ALA A 570 4.64 38.10 -2.18
N PHE A 571 5.63 37.44 -1.59
CA PHE A 571 7.07 37.63 -1.84
C PHE A 571 7.70 36.43 -2.55
N ASP A 572 7.05 35.27 -2.43
CA ASP A 572 7.45 34.06 -3.11
C ASP A 572 6.89 34.05 -4.54
N ARG A 573 7.75 33.70 -5.50
CA ARG A 573 7.41 33.65 -6.93
C ARG A 573 7.03 32.26 -7.39
N ASP A 574 7.18 31.25 -6.54
CA ASP A 574 7.03 29.86 -6.95
C ASP A 574 5.76 29.25 -6.31
N CYS A 575 5.05 28.47 -7.11
CA CYS A 575 4.02 27.56 -6.66
C CYS A 575 4.70 26.23 -6.31
N GLU A 576 4.22 25.56 -5.29
CA GLU A 576 4.78 24.31 -4.81
C GLU A 576 3.76 23.19 -4.98
N MET A 577 4.21 22.04 -5.47
CA MET A 577 3.41 20.82 -5.52
C MET A 577 4.09 19.74 -4.71
N VAL A 578 3.32 19.06 -3.86
CA VAL A 578 3.81 17.94 -3.06
C VAL A 578 2.92 16.74 -3.33
N PHE A 579 3.51 15.65 -3.83
CA PHE A 579 2.83 14.37 -3.98
C PHE A 579 3.29 13.42 -2.88
N GLN A 580 2.38 13.00 -2.01
CA GLN A 580 2.71 11.98 -1.02
C GLN A 580 2.49 10.61 -1.63
N ILE A 581 3.58 9.84 -1.72
CA ILE A 581 3.62 8.54 -2.37
C ILE A 581 3.61 7.46 -1.31
N ASN A 582 3.04 6.33 -1.67
CA ASN A 582 3.01 5.13 -0.87
C ASN A 582 4.37 4.40 -0.72
N ASN A 583 5.47 5.14 -0.56
CA ASN A 583 6.79 4.57 -0.29
C ASN A 583 7.29 4.93 1.13
N PRO A 584 7.69 3.96 1.97
CA PRO A 584 8.20 4.24 3.32
C PRO A 584 9.62 4.79 3.39
N TRP A 585 10.33 4.92 2.26
CA TRP A 585 11.70 5.42 2.18
C TRP A 585 11.75 6.88 1.68
N THR A 586 12.64 7.15 0.72
CA THR A 586 12.98 8.49 0.24
C THR A 586 11.91 9.10 -0.64
N LEU A 587 11.07 8.31 -1.31
CA LEU A 587 10.05 8.83 -2.22
C LEU A 587 8.71 9.12 -1.55
N ARG A 588 8.62 9.06 -0.22
CA ARG A 588 7.41 9.35 0.57
C ARG A 588 6.70 10.65 0.17
N ALA A 589 7.47 11.65 -0.26
CA ALA A 589 6.96 12.92 -0.74
C ALA A 589 7.85 13.39 -1.88
N VAL A 590 7.23 13.77 -3.00
CA VAL A 590 7.90 14.37 -4.14
C VAL A 590 7.44 15.80 -4.25
N GLN A 591 8.37 16.73 -4.00
CA GLN A 591 8.14 18.16 -4.12
C GLN A 591 8.62 18.65 -5.48
N GLN A 592 7.86 19.53 -6.12
CA GLN A 592 8.21 20.20 -7.36
C GLN A 592 7.81 21.68 -7.28
N ASP A 593 8.80 22.55 -7.50
CA ASP A 593 8.59 24.00 -7.50
C ASP A 593 8.43 24.51 -8.93
N LEU A 594 7.39 25.30 -9.15
CA LEU A 594 7.03 25.85 -10.46
C LEU A 594 6.87 27.37 -10.36
N ARG A 595 7.57 28.12 -11.21
CA ARG A 595 7.44 29.58 -11.25
C ARG A 595 6.01 30.01 -11.56
N LYS A 596 5.41 30.84 -10.69
CA LYS A 596 4.02 31.33 -10.79
C LYS A 596 3.66 31.92 -12.13
N SER A 597 4.57 32.67 -12.77
CA SER A 597 4.33 33.31 -14.06
C SER A 597 4.21 32.34 -15.23
N MET A 598 4.54 31.06 -15.01
CA MET A 598 4.71 30.05 -16.04
C MET A 598 3.63 28.98 -16.01
N VAL A 599 2.79 28.97 -14.98
CA VAL A 599 1.89 27.85 -14.69
C VAL A 599 0.51 28.33 -14.27
N ASP A 600 -0.50 27.63 -14.75
CA ASP A 600 -1.88 27.75 -14.28
C ASP A 600 -2.09 26.72 -13.17
N VAL A 601 -1.99 27.19 -11.92
CA VAL A 601 -2.04 26.33 -10.73
C VAL A 601 -3.41 25.64 -10.57
N PHE A 602 -4.50 26.28 -11.00
CA PHE A 602 -5.84 25.71 -10.90
C PHE A 602 -6.09 24.67 -11.98
N TYR A 603 -5.61 24.91 -13.21
CA TYR A 603 -5.60 23.87 -14.25
C TYR A 603 -4.79 22.64 -13.82
N ILE A 604 -3.57 22.82 -13.30
CA ILE A 604 -2.74 21.73 -12.77
C ILE A 604 -3.48 20.98 -11.66
N GLN A 605 -4.16 21.70 -10.78
CA GLN A 605 -4.95 21.11 -9.70
C GLN A 605 -6.11 20.27 -10.22
N GLY A 606 -6.84 20.75 -11.21
CA GLY A 606 -7.90 20.00 -11.89
C GLY A 606 -7.37 18.73 -12.57
N LEU A 607 -6.24 18.83 -13.27
CA LEU A 607 -5.57 17.69 -13.90
C LEU A 607 -5.18 16.61 -12.89
N ILE A 608 -4.45 16.98 -11.83
CA ILE A 608 -3.98 16.03 -10.83
C ILE A 608 -5.19 15.42 -10.08
N ALA A 609 -6.18 16.23 -9.74
CA ALA A 609 -7.41 15.75 -9.11
C ALA A 609 -8.13 14.73 -9.99
N ALA A 610 -8.26 15.00 -11.29
CA ALA A 610 -8.90 14.09 -12.25
C ALA A 610 -8.20 12.73 -12.30
N GLN A 611 -6.88 12.70 -12.16
CA GLN A 611 -6.11 11.45 -12.20
C GLN A 611 -6.06 10.71 -10.86
N VAL A 612 -5.84 11.43 -9.75
CA VAL A 612 -5.66 10.83 -8.42
C VAL A 612 -6.99 10.44 -7.75
N LEU A 613 -8.07 11.19 -8.05
CA LEU A 613 -9.42 10.99 -7.49
C LEU A 613 -10.35 10.19 -8.39
N ARG A 614 -9.83 9.64 -9.50
CA ARG A 614 -10.60 8.79 -10.42
C ARG A 614 -11.12 7.54 -9.72
N ARG A 615 -12.38 7.16 -9.97
CA ARG A 615 -12.92 5.87 -9.51
C ARG A 615 -12.55 4.75 -10.46
N ARG A 616 -12.51 3.51 -9.96
CA ARG A 616 -12.04 2.31 -10.70
C ARG A 616 -12.73 2.08 -12.05
N ASN A 617 -14.01 2.46 -12.16
CA ASN A 617 -14.85 2.22 -13.35
C ASN A 617 -15.08 3.49 -14.19
N GLU A 618 -14.38 4.58 -13.89
CA GLU A 618 -14.47 5.83 -14.67
C GLU A 618 -13.44 5.82 -15.81
N PRO A 619 -13.80 6.29 -17.03
CA PRO A 619 -12.85 6.44 -18.13
C PRO A 619 -11.70 7.39 -17.75
N GLU A 620 -10.59 7.40 -18.50
CA GLU A 620 -9.51 8.38 -18.28
C GLU A 620 -10.09 9.82 -18.33
N LEU A 621 -9.93 10.56 -17.23
CA LEU A 621 -10.63 11.82 -16.95
C LEU A 621 -9.90 13.05 -17.52
N VAL A 622 -9.33 12.95 -18.71
CA VAL A 622 -8.58 14.07 -19.32
C VAL A 622 -9.53 15.21 -19.70
N ASP A 623 -10.71 14.89 -20.25
CA ASP A 623 -11.70 15.87 -20.70
C ASP A 623 -12.55 16.46 -19.57
N SER A 624 -12.47 15.92 -18.35
CA SER A 624 -13.18 16.46 -17.18
C SER A 624 -12.31 17.35 -16.30
N ALA A 625 -11.02 17.51 -16.62
CA ALA A 625 -10.15 18.42 -15.90
C ALA A 625 -10.72 19.85 -15.99
N TYR A 626 -11.00 20.40 -14.82
CA TYR A 626 -11.64 21.71 -14.69
C TYR A 626 -10.86 22.53 -13.66
N PRO A 627 -10.53 23.80 -13.94
CA PRO A 627 -10.94 24.59 -15.11
C PRO A 627 -10.14 24.24 -16.38
N PRO A 628 -10.56 24.67 -17.59
CA PRO A 628 -9.75 24.51 -18.80
C PRO A 628 -8.45 25.33 -18.73
N PRO A 629 -7.42 24.98 -19.53
CA PRO A 629 -6.14 25.68 -19.53
C PRO A 629 -6.29 27.19 -19.77
N GLY A 630 -5.55 28.00 -19.00
CA GLY A 630 -5.53 29.46 -19.16
C GLY A 630 -6.69 30.18 -18.47
N HIS A 631 -7.46 29.45 -17.65
CA HIS A 631 -8.46 30.05 -16.78
C HIS A 631 -7.77 31.00 -15.79
N LYS A 632 -8.17 32.28 -15.83
CA LYS A 632 -7.69 33.27 -14.87
C LYS A 632 -8.74 33.40 -13.77
N PRO A 633 -8.33 33.41 -12.50
CA PRO A 633 -9.24 33.78 -11.42
C PRO A 633 -9.87 35.13 -11.75
N ASP A 634 -11.19 35.21 -11.76
CA ASP A 634 -11.89 36.48 -11.92
C ASP A 634 -11.52 37.46 -10.79
N SER A 635 -11.87 38.74 -10.96
CA SER A 635 -11.64 39.83 -9.99
C SER A 635 -12.13 39.51 -8.57
N ASP A 636 -12.97 38.50 -8.42
CA ASP A 636 -13.58 38.04 -7.18
C ASP A 636 -12.67 37.19 -6.28
N PHE A 637 -11.45 36.82 -6.70
CA PHE A 637 -10.51 36.08 -5.83
C PHE A 637 -10.18 36.84 -4.54
N LYS A 638 -10.17 38.19 -4.58
CA LYS A 638 -10.05 39.02 -3.36
C LYS A 638 -11.27 38.88 -2.45
N ALA A 639 -12.47 38.74 -3.01
CA ALA A 639 -13.68 38.49 -2.24
C ALA A 639 -13.66 37.08 -1.64
N PHE A 640 -13.14 36.08 -2.36
CA PHE A 640 -12.87 34.75 -1.82
C PHE A 640 -11.92 34.80 -0.62
N LEU A 641 -10.78 35.52 -0.71
CA LEU A 641 -9.86 35.71 0.41
C LEU A 641 -10.54 36.42 1.60
N LYS A 642 -11.39 37.42 1.33
CA LYS A 642 -12.17 38.11 2.36
C LYS A 642 -13.17 37.15 3.03
N TRP A 643 -13.84 36.33 2.23
CA TRP A 643 -14.77 35.30 2.72
C TRP A 643 -14.07 34.27 3.59
N LEU A 644 -12.88 33.77 3.19
CA LEU A 644 -12.03 32.91 4.02
C LEU A 644 -11.59 33.61 5.33
N GLY A 645 -11.43 34.94 5.34
CA GLY A 645 -11.05 35.70 6.54
C GLY A 645 -12.15 35.88 7.61
N ASN A 646 -13.42 35.57 7.31
CA ASN A 646 -14.54 35.74 8.27
C ASN A 646 -14.53 34.72 9.43
N ASN A 647 -15.25 34.99 10.53
CA ASN A 647 -15.30 34.13 11.73
C ASN A 647 -15.73 32.67 11.45
N ALA A 648 -15.20 31.72 12.23
CA ALA A 648 -15.47 30.28 12.17
C ALA A 648 -16.97 29.97 12.33
N VAL A 649 -17.58 29.21 11.42
CA VAL A 649 -18.93 28.61 11.46
C VAL A 649 -18.94 27.43 10.48
N GLU A 650 -19.83 26.44 10.66
CA GLU A 650 -20.27 25.59 9.54
C GLU A 650 -20.69 26.46 8.35
N VAL A 651 -20.24 26.08 7.16
CA VAL A 651 -20.48 26.85 5.93
C VAL A 651 -21.48 26.08 5.07
N SER A 652 -22.39 26.80 4.40
CA SER A 652 -23.34 26.18 3.49
C SER A 652 -22.60 25.34 2.42
N GLN A 653 -23.11 24.13 2.20
CA GLN A 653 -22.59 23.21 1.18
C GLN A 653 -22.79 23.83 -0.21
N GLU A 654 -23.92 24.49 -0.43
CA GLU A 654 -24.27 25.18 -1.67
C GLU A 654 -23.30 26.34 -1.95
N GLU A 655 -23.01 27.16 -0.93
CA GLU A 655 -22.04 28.26 -1.05
C GLU A 655 -20.63 27.73 -1.35
N CYS A 656 -20.21 26.66 -0.67
CA CYS A 656 -18.92 26.02 -0.96
C CYS A 656 -18.89 25.42 -2.37
N ASN A 657 -19.95 24.74 -2.79
CA ASN A 657 -20.06 24.19 -4.13
C ASN A 657 -19.96 25.29 -5.19
N GLU A 658 -20.69 26.39 -5.03
CA GLU A 658 -20.62 27.52 -5.96
C GLU A 658 -19.19 28.09 -6.04
N LYS A 659 -18.58 28.41 -4.90
CA LYS A 659 -17.25 29.04 -4.86
C LYS A 659 -16.16 28.14 -5.42
N PHE A 660 -16.11 26.87 -5.01
CA PHE A 660 -15.01 25.97 -5.37
C PHE A 660 -15.16 25.33 -6.77
N HIS A 661 -16.30 25.51 -7.45
CA HIS A 661 -16.47 25.24 -8.88
C HIS A 661 -16.31 26.49 -9.77
N THR A 662 -16.19 27.69 -9.20
CA THR A 662 -16.11 28.92 -10.00
C THR A 662 -14.79 29.64 -9.78
N ASN A 663 -14.52 30.11 -8.56
CA ASN A 663 -13.33 30.88 -8.24
C ASN A 663 -12.99 30.78 -6.74
N PRO A 664 -12.05 29.91 -6.34
CA PRO A 664 -11.15 29.12 -7.19
C PRO A 664 -11.78 27.80 -7.67
N PRO A 665 -11.65 27.43 -8.96
CA PRO A 665 -12.16 26.16 -9.50
C PRO A 665 -11.23 25.00 -9.10
N VAL A 666 -11.45 24.44 -7.91
CA VAL A 666 -10.61 23.38 -7.34
C VAL A 666 -11.30 22.02 -7.38
N LEU A 667 -12.64 22.01 -7.39
CA LEU A 667 -13.44 20.79 -7.48
C LEU A 667 -13.56 20.32 -8.93
N LEU A 668 -13.57 18.99 -9.12
CA LEU A 668 -13.93 18.42 -10.42
C LEU A 668 -15.40 18.74 -10.74
N LYS A 669 -15.75 18.75 -12.03
CA LYS A 669 -17.08 19.17 -12.50
C LYS A 669 -18.25 18.42 -11.83
N ASP A 670 -18.04 17.16 -11.43
CA ASP A 670 -19.03 16.31 -10.78
C ASP A 670 -18.78 16.10 -9.28
N GLU A 671 -17.76 16.76 -8.71
CA GLU A 671 -17.38 16.62 -7.31
C GLU A 671 -18.18 17.56 -6.42
N ILE A 672 -19.16 17.01 -5.71
CA ILE A 672 -19.97 17.78 -4.76
C ILE A 672 -19.34 17.85 -3.36
N VAL A 673 -19.45 19.01 -2.71
CA VAL A 673 -19.22 19.21 -1.28
C VAL A 673 -20.42 18.66 -0.50
N GLU A 674 -20.15 17.76 0.44
CA GLU A 674 -21.17 17.12 1.29
C GLU A 674 -21.16 17.68 2.71
N LEU A 675 -20.02 18.17 3.20
CA LEU A 675 -19.90 18.89 4.47
C LEU A 675 -18.75 19.91 4.39
N ALA A 676 -18.86 21.03 5.08
CA ALA A 676 -17.85 22.08 5.08
C ALA A 676 -17.70 22.75 6.45
N PHE A 677 -16.48 22.77 6.98
CA PHE A 677 -16.18 23.33 8.29
C PHE A 677 -15.05 24.33 8.21
N LYS A 678 -15.30 25.52 8.76
CA LYS A 678 -14.34 26.62 8.76
C LYS A 678 -13.82 26.91 10.16
N VAL A 679 -12.49 26.97 10.31
CA VAL A 679 -11.80 27.25 11.58
C VAL A 679 -10.81 28.39 11.35
N GLY A 680 -11.18 29.60 11.78
CA GLY A 680 -10.39 30.80 11.50
C GLY A 680 -10.30 31.08 10.00
N ARG A 681 -9.07 31.08 9.45
CA ARG A 681 -8.81 31.25 8.01
C ARG A 681 -8.74 29.93 7.24
N ASP A 682 -8.75 28.80 7.95
CA ASP A 682 -8.67 27.48 7.35
C ASP A 682 -10.07 26.92 7.08
N LEU A 683 -10.21 26.16 6.01
CA LEU A 683 -11.45 25.51 5.61
C LEU A 683 -11.16 24.04 5.30
N ILE A 684 -12.04 23.16 5.76
CA ILE A 684 -12.01 21.74 5.41
C ILE A 684 -13.33 21.40 4.73
N LEU A 685 -13.23 20.86 3.52
CA LEU A 685 -14.36 20.38 2.74
C LEU A 685 -14.31 18.86 2.68
N TYR A 686 -15.41 18.23 3.03
CA TYR A 686 -15.63 16.81 2.82
C TYR A 686 -16.48 16.66 1.56
N THR A 687 -15.91 16.04 0.53
CA THR A 687 -16.53 15.92 -0.80
C THR A 687 -16.86 14.47 -1.11
N SER A 688 -17.63 14.28 -2.17
CA SER A 688 -17.92 12.96 -2.75
C SER A 688 -16.68 12.17 -3.21
N ARG A 689 -15.49 12.80 -3.29
CA ARG A 689 -14.24 12.17 -3.77
C ARG A 689 -13.08 12.24 -2.76
N ARG A 690 -12.99 13.28 -1.93
CA ARG A 690 -11.86 13.55 -1.03
C ARG A 690 -12.25 14.38 0.18
N CYS A 691 -11.35 14.45 1.15
CA CYS A 691 -11.24 15.59 2.03
C CYS A 691 -10.28 16.62 1.41
N LEU A 692 -10.72 17.87 1.27
CA LEU A 692 -9.92 18.99 0.78
C LEU A 692 -9.70 19.98 1.92
N ARG A 693 -8.45 20.11 2.38
CA ARG A 693 -8.05 21.15 3.32
C ARG A 693 -7.53 22.36 2.56
N VAL A 694 -8.10 23.51 2.84
CA VAL A 694 -7.71 24.82 2.31
C VAL A 694 -7.07 25.60 3.46
N ASN A 695 -5.75 25.75 3.42
CA ASN A 695 -4.98 26.41 4.46
C ASN A 695 -4.39 27.73 3.94
N VAL A 696 -4.69 28.84 4.61
CA VAL A 696 -4.16 30.16 4.27
C VAL A 696 -2.82 30.37 4.98
N ARG A 697 -1.72 30.23 4.22
CA ARG A 697 -0.34 30.30 4.71
C ARG A 697 0.24 31.73 4.68
N GLY A 698 1.21 31.95 5.57
CA GLY A 698 1.99 33.18 5.68
C GLY A 698 1.30 34.31 6.46
N PHE A 699 2.13 35.23 6.96
CA PHE A 699 1.66 36.40 7.74
C PHE A 699 0.72 37.31 6.93
N THR A 700 0.96 37.43 5.61
CA THR A 700 0.12 38.21 4.69
C THR A 700 -1.14 37.48 4.21
N GLY A 701 -1.25 36.16 4.43
CA GLY A 701 -2.38 35.34 4.00
C GLY A 701 -2.59 35.26 2.48
N LYS A 702 -1.54 35.49 1.67
CA LYS A 702 -1.63 35.50 0.19
C LYS A 702 -1.25 34.18 -0.47
N SER A 703 -0.79 33.19 0.29
CA SER A 703 -0.54 31.84 -0.20
C SER A 703 -1.61 30.91 0.35
N ILE A 704 -2.19 30.09 -0.51
CA ILE A 704 -3.17 29.08 -0.12
C ILE A 704 -2.60 27.73 -0.50
N ALA A 705 -2.58 26.81 0.46
CA ALA A 705 -2.28 25.40 0.24
C ALA A 705 -3.60 24.62 0.17
N TYR A 706 -3.76 23.86 -0.91
CA TYR A 706 -4.90 22.98 -1.13
C TYR A 706 -4.45 21.52 -0.99
N THR A 707 -4.61 20.95 0.19
CA THR A 707 -4.25 19.57 0.50
C THR A 707 -5.43 18.65 0.19
N SER A 708 -5.26 17.75 -0.78
CA SER A 708 -6.28 16.80 -1.24
C SER A 708 -5.98 15.39 -0.77
N VAL A 709 -6.92 14.82 -0.03
CA VAL A 709 -6.82 13.49 0.58
C VAL A 709 -7.98 12.62 0.07
N PRO A 710 -7.74 11.72 -0.90
CA PRO A 710 -8.77 10.86 -1.45
C PRO A 710 -9.50 10.05 -0.37
N ASN A 711 -10.82 9.85 -0.49
CA ASN A 711 -11.57 9.11 0.53
C ASN A 711 -11.02 7.68 0.75
N ARG A 712 -10.52 7.04 -0.32
CA ARG A 712 -9.94 5.69 -0.31
C ARG A 712 -8.68 5.50 0.55
N VAL A 713 -8.04 6.58 1.02
CA VAL A 713 -6.80 6.46 1.82
C VAL A 713 -7.02 6.57 3.32
N PHE A 714 -8.21 6.98 3.75
CA PHE A 714 -8.56 6.99 5.17
C PHE A 714 -8.76 5.56 5.65
N THR A 715 -8.26 5.28 6.85
CA THR A 715 -8.30 3.93 7.43
C THR A 715 -9.07 3.88 8.73
N ALA A 716 -9.01 4.95 9.53
CA ALA A 716 -9.75 5.07 10.76
C ALA A 716 -9.99 6.55 11.04
N TYR A 717 -10.90 6.83 11.97
CA TYR A 717 -11.11 8.20 12.44
C TYR A 717 -11.63 8.21 13.87
N GLU A 718 -11.49 9.38 14.48
CA GLU A 718 -11.87 9.63 15.86
C GLU A 718 -12.62 10.94 15.94
N VAL A 719 -13.69 10.94 16.71
CA VAL A 719 -14.51 12.10 16.98
C VAL A 719 -14.68 12.23 18.49
N GLN A 720 -14.28 13.37 19.02
CA GLN A 720 -14.26 13.63 20.45
C GLN A 720 -15.18 14.80 20.77
N SER A 721 -16.16 14.57 21.65
CA SER A 721 -17.08 15.62 22.11
C SER A 721 -16.40 16.63 23.02
N ALA A 722 -16.90 17.87 23.04
CA ALA A 722 -16.37 18.89 23.94
C ALA A 722 -16.65 18.56 25.42
N GLY A 723 -15.75 19.05 26.29
CA GLY A 723 -15.84 18.88 27.74
C GLY A 723 -16.74 19.90 28.42
N SER A 724 -16.58 20.03 29.75
CA SER A 724 -17.30 21.07 30.54
C SER A 724 -16.60 22.42 30.57
N ILE A 725 -15.28 22.42 30.31
CA ILE A 725 -14.42 23.61 30.38
C ILE A 725 -13.97 24.01 28.97
N ASP A 726 -13.54 23.00 28.20
CA ASP A 726 -13.24 23.15 26.78
C ASP A 726 -14.53 23.01 25.96
N ASN A 727 -14.79 24.00 25.10
CA ASN A 727 -15.96 24.04 24.22
C ASN A 727 -15.68 23.46 22.82
N ASP A 728 -14.46 23.00 22.57
CA ASP A 728 -14.08 22.48 21.28
C ASP A 728 -14.18 20.96 21.27
N CYS A 729 -14.79 20.46 20.22
CA CYS A 729 -14.77 19.07 19.83
C CYS A 729 -13.57 18.86 18.89
N GLU A 730 -13.05 17.65 18.80
CA GLU A 730 -11.88 17.35 17.98
C GLU A 730 -12.20 16.18 17.05
N THR A 731 -11.79 16.27 15.79
CA THR A 731 -11.83 15.15 14.85
C THR A 731 -10.44 14.83 14.35
N LYS A 732 -10.06 13.55 14.38
CA LYS A 732 -8.79 13.04 13.86
C LYS A 732 -9.06 11.99 12.80
N MET A 733 -8.29 12.02 11.72
CA MET A 733 -8.40 11.05 10.65
C MET A 733 -7.04 10.45 10.33
N TRP A 734 -7.02 9.13 10.37
CA TRP A 734 -5.86 8.34 10.03
C TRP A 734 -5.90 7.95 8.57
N VAL A 735 -4.73 7.99 7.96
CA VAL A 735 -4.55 7.61 6.56
C VAL A 735 -3.38 6.67 6.42
N ASP A 736 -3.46 5.84 5.41
CA ASP A 736 -2.37 4.93 5.06
C ASP A 736 -1.23 5.65 4.30
N LEU A 737 -0.43 6.43 5.02
CA LEU A 737 0.75 7.16 4.49
C LEU A 737 2.09 6.80 5.13
N PRO A 738 3.04 6.21 4.41
CA PRO A 738 4.31 5.74 4.98
C PRO A 738 5.05 6.75 5.88
N ARG A 739 5.51 6.32 7.08
CA ARG A 739 6.37 7.12 7.98
C ARG A 739 7.69 6.42 8.23
N TYR A 740 8.75 7.22 8.30
CA TYR A 740 10.06 6.82 8.73
C TYR A 740 10.25 7.15 10.23
N GLY A 741 10.70 6.19 11.03
CA GLY A 741 11.29 6.51 12.34
C GLY A 741 10.38 6.88 13.49
N HIS A 742 9.07 6.61 13.43
CA HIS A 742 8.21 7.00 14.54
C HIS A 742 7.10 5.99 14.84
N PRO A 743 6.89 5.64 16.13
CA PRO A 743 5.87 4.69 16.55
C PRO A 743 4.46 5.27 16.53
N ALA A 744 4.27 6.59 16.66
CA ALA A 744 2.91 7.14 16.71
C ALA A 744 2.10 6.98 15.39
N PRO A 745 0.77 6.83 15.49
CA PRO A 745 -0.15 6.72 14.34
C PRO A 745 -0.05 7.87 13.34
N ARG A 746 -0.38 7.63 12.06
CA ARG A 746 -0.42 8.67 11.01
C ARG A 746 -1.73 9.44 11.04
N ILE A 747 -1.73 10.59 11.70
CA ILE A 747 -2.81 11.56 11.59
C ILE A 747 -2.46 12.50 10.44
N HIS A 748 -3.30 12.54 9.39
CA HIS A 748 -3.10 13.46 8.28
C HIS A 748 -4.04 14.66 8.36
N LEU A 749 -5.18 14.50 9.03
CA LEU A 749 -6.09 15.59 9.31
C LEU A 749 -6.50 15.58 10.77
N SER A 750 -6.34 16.73 11.44
CA SER A 750 -6.95 17.03 12.72
C SER A 750 -7.68 18.36 12.60
N GLN A 751 -8.85 18.46 13.20
CA GLN A 751 -9.65 19.67 13.21
C GLN A 751 -10.33 19.85 14.57
N ASP A 752 -10.16 21.05 15.15
CA ASP A 752 -10.93 21.50 16.29
C ASP A 752 -12.18 22.22 15.80
N ILE A 753 -13.34 21.81 16.31
CA ILE A 753 -14.66 22.30 15.92
C ILE A 753 -15.38 22.77 17.17
N SER A 754 -15.72 24.05 17.23
CA SER A 754 -16.49 24.56 18.37
C SER A 754 -17.85 23.87 18.46
N LYS A 755 -18.20 23.36 19.65
CA LYS A 755 -19.48 22.70 19.94
C LYS A 755 -20.71 23.52 19.57
N LYS A 756 -20.60 24.85 19.54
CA LYS A 756 -21.71 25.76 19.17
C LYS A 756 -21.94 25.86 17.66
N LYS A 757 -21.03 25.34 16.85
CA LYS A 757 -20.89 25.70 15.43
C LYS A 757 -20.83 24.50 14.48
N GLY A 758 -20.91 23.28 14.98
CA GLY A 758 -20.96 22.07 14.16
C GLY A 758 -21.30 20.83 14.98
N ASP A 759 -22.01 19.88 14.37
CA ASP A 759 -22.29 18.57 14.95
C ASP A 759 -21.25 17.56 14.48
N ILE A 760 -20.31 17.22 15.36
CA ILE A 760 -19.23 16.29 15.07
C ILE A 760 -19.71 14.88 14.72
N TYR A 761 -20.93 14.51 15.14
CA TYR A 761 -21.48 13.21 14.80
C TYR A 761 -21.90 13.15 13.33
N GLN A 762 -22.19 14.29 12.68
CA GLN A 762 -22.39 14.32 11.23
C GLN A 762 -21.10 14.02 10.46
N ILE A 763 -19.96 14.48 10.97
CA ILE A 763 -18.65 14.12 10.41
C ILE A 763 -18.42 12.62 10.56
N GLN A 764 -18.70 12.07 11.74
CA GLN A 764 -18.66 10.62 11.95
C GLN A 764 -19.58 9.87 10.98
N HIS A 765 -20.80 10.34 10.76
CA HIS A 765 -21.74 9.73 9.83
C HIS A 765 -21.20 9.75 8.40
N HIS A 766 -20.74 10.91 7.91
CA HIS A 766 -20.12 11.05 6.60
C HIS A 766 -18.98 10.05 6.43
N TYR A 767 -18.01 10.01 7.35
CA TYR A 767 -16.90 9.07 7.25
C TYR A 767 -17.30 7.60 7.34
N THR A 768 -18.29 7.27 8.17
CA THR A 768 -18.83 5.90 8.18
C THR A 768 -19.33 5.55 6.79
N THR A 769 -20.18 6.38 6.17
CA THR A 769 -20.74 6.09 4.84
C THR A 769 -19.71 6.01 3.72
N LYS A 770 -18.54 6.67 3.88
CA LYS A 770 -17.45 6.61 2.89
C LYS A 770 -16.47 5.45 3.11
N LEU A 771 -16.32 4.97 4.34
CA LEU A 771 -15.28 4.01 4.72
C LEU A 771 -15.81 2.61 5.06
N THR A 772 -17.12 2.45 5.23
CA THR A 772 -17.78 1.17 5.56
C THR A 772 -19.01 0.92 4.71
#